data_AF-A0A258FNF8-F1
#
_entry.id   AF-A0A258FNF8-F1
#
_cell.length_a   1.000
_cell.length_b   1.000
_cell.length_c   1.000
_cell.angle_alpha   90.00
_cell.angle_beta   90.00
_cell.angle_gamma   90.00
#
_symmetry.space_group_name_H-M   'P 1'
#
loop_
_entity.id
_entity.type
_entity.pdbx_description
1 polymer ?
#
loop_
_entity_poly.entity_id
_entity_poly.type
_entity_poly.pdbx_seq_one_letter_code
_entity_poly.pdbx_strand_id
1 'polypeptide(L)'
;MPLTQQHLSDALRAEQVRMLYASLPLSLLLTVINAGILATMLASVLGRATVLGWLLAIVLVTAARALLVLGYRRAKPAQAQSPIWLQRFRIAALAAGVTWGAAGWFLFAPGDIAHQAFLAIVLVGTAAGATSLSVDRPAAYSFLLPLLLPLIVRLLGDGQPLALAMGAMGLLLLPMLGMNAHRLHRNIVDNLRLRLAAEPRERALRESEARWQFALNGAGDGVWDWNIQTNEVFFSPRWKAMLGYDNADIGTTIMEWDSRVHPEDKPQCYADIERHMSSETAAYVNEHRMRCKDGSYRWILDRGQVIERDATGAPLRMIGTHTDISERKAAETALANSTLRLQTIIEAEPECVKQLAADGTLLQMNRAGLDMIEADSAEQVIGHKVTGVIAPASRKDFMALTQRVFAGGQGTLAFEIIGLKGSRRWLETHAVPLRDSQGKITSLLSITRDITERKAATEHVQHLAHHDALTGLANRALLHERLAQAILLAQRKNEPLAVIFIDLDRFKHVNDSLGHQAGDCLLVEVANRLQTCVRTSDTLARLGGDEFILVLLDITGAHDATHVVQKIFAALQQPFLLENRELTVTPSIGISLFPEDGRNADELIRNADTAMYQAKEAGRNTFHFYTADMNARALDLLALEAALRRALERDELVMFYQPKIELASGRMIGVEALIRWQHPEWGLVSPARFIPLAEETGLILPIGEWALRVACQQAVAWHAQGQILSVAVNLAARQFRQPALAARVAEILAATGLNPAALELEITESAIMHDPQQVTATLSELKYIGVRIAIDDFGTGYSSLGYLKHFPVDVLKIDQTFIRDAPTQARDAAIVQVIIDMARALKLQVVAEGVETAAHLDFVQAMGCDLAQGYFFAKPMPASELWQQQQAGLRAGRPGASPI
;
A
#
# COMPACT_ATOMS: atom_id res chain seq x y z
N MET A 1 -55.85 -29.06 -45.38
CA MET A 1 -55.27 -29.37 -46.71
C MET A 1 -53.79 -29.69 -46.55
N PRO A 2 -53.25 -30.79 -47.11
CA PRO A 2 -51.81 -31.05 -47.09
C PRO A 2 -51.08 -29.98 -47.90
N LEU A 3 -50.05 -29.36 -47.32
CA LEU A 3 -49.14 -28.47 -48.05
C LEU A 3 -48.50 -29.28 -49.19
N THR A 4 -48.59 -28.80 -50.42
CA THR A 4 -47.91 -29.40 -51.58
C THR A 4 -46.40 -29.41 -51.32
N GLN A 5 -45.66 -30.44 -51.77
CA GLN A 5 -44.19 -30.54 -51.59
C GLN A 5 -43.46 -29.25 -52.03
N GLN A 6 -44.03 -28.55 -53.00
CA GLN A 6 -43.54 -27.27 -53.49
C GLN A 6 -43.60 -26.16 -52.43
N HIS A 7 -44.72 -26.03 -51.70
CA HIS A 7 -44.86 -25.05 -50.62
C HIS A 7 -43.88 -25.31 -49.46
N LEU A 8 -43.64 -26.58 -49.13
CA LEU A 8 -42.66 -26.97 -48.11
C LEU A 8 -41.23 -26.59 -48.54
N SER A 9 -40.91 -26.78 -49.82
CA SER A 9 -39.60 -26.45 -50.37
C SER A 9 -39.33 -24.94 -50.42
N ASP A 10 -40.35 -24.13 -50.72
CA ASP A 10 -40.23 -22.68 -50.78
C ASP A 10 -40.15 -22.07 -49.37
N ALA A 11 -40.93 -22.58 -48.42
CA ALA A 11 -40.83 -22.20 -47.01
C ALA A 11 -39.44 -22.51 -46.42
N LEU A 12 -38.87 -23.66 -46.78
CA LEU A 12 -37.53 -24.05 -46.33
C LEU A 12 -36.44 -23.12 -46.91
N ARG A 13 -36.52 -22.76 -48.20
CA ARG A 13 -35.57 -21.81 -48.81
C ARG A 13 -35.67 -20.42 -48.20
N ALA A 14 -36.89 -19.94 -47.94
CA ALA A 14 -37.11 -18.63 -47.32
C ALA A 14 -36.43 -18.55 -45.94
N GLU A 15 -36.56 -19.61 -45.13
CA GLU A 15 -35.95 -19.64 -43.81
C GLU A 15 -34.42 -19.76 -43.87
N GLN A 16 -33.87 -20.50 -44.84
CA GLN A 16 -32.43 -20.57 -45.08
C GLN A 16 -31.82 -19.21 -45.44
N VAL A 17 -32.46 -18.46 -46.36
CA VAL A 17 -32.00 -17.11 -46.75
C VAL A 17 -32.02 -16.18 -45.55
N ARG A 18 -33.08 -16.22 -44.74
CA ARG A 18 -33.19 -15.44 -43.51
C ARG A 18 -32.05 -15.72 -42.54
N MET A 19 -31.75 -17.00 -42.29
CA MET A 19 -30.65 -17.41 -41.40
C MET A 19 -29.28 -16.92 -41.90
N LEU A 20 -29.02 -17.02 -43.21
CA LEU A 20 -27.75 -16.55 -43.80
C LEU A 20 -27.54 -15.04 -43.58
N TYR A 21 -28.55 -14.22 -43.88
CA TYR A 21 -28.44 -12.76 -43.70
C TYR A 21 -28.45 -12.32 -42.23
N ALA A 22 -29.08 -13.09 -41.34
CA ALA A 22 -29.04 -12.83 -39.90
C ALA A 22 -27.63 -13.00 -39.33
N SER A 23 -26.86 -13.97 -39.83
CA SER A 23 -25.50 -14.27 -39.35
C SER A 23 -24.40 -13.34 -39.90
N LEU A 24 -24.68 -12.59 -40.96
CA LEU A 24 -23.67 -11.83 -41.71
C LEU A 24 -23.02 -10.66 -40.95
N PRO A 25 -23.73 -9.86 -40.13
CA PRO A 25 -23.13 -8.73 -39.41
C PRO A 25 -21.96 -9.13 -38.51
N LEU A 26 -22.09 -10.26 -37.79
CA LEU A 26 -21.03 -10.78 -36.94
C LEU A 26 -19.81 -11.21 -37.77
N SER A 27 -20.03 -11.86 -38.91
CA SER A 27 -18.97 -12.25 -39.85
C SER A 27 -18.21 -11.05 -40.43
N LEU A 28 -18.90 -9.93 -40.71
CA LEU A 28 -18.27 -8.71 -41.22
C LEU A 28 -17.37 -8.06 -40.18
N LEU A 29 -17.82 -7.99 -38.92
CA LEU A 29 -17.01 -7.46 -37.82
C LEU A 29 -15.72 -8.26 -37.63
N LEU A 30 -15.83 -9.60 -37.56
CA LEU A 30 -14.66 -10.49 -37.43
C LEU A 30 -13.71 -10.36 -38.63
N THR A 31 -14.24 -10.13 -39.83
CA THR A 31 -13.42 -9.91 -41.04
C THR A 31 -12.54 -8.67 -40.91
N VAL A 32 -13.09 -7.54 -40.46
CA VAL A 32 -12.33 -6.29 -40.30
C VAL A 32 -11.24 -6.45 -39.22
N ILE A 33 -11.58 -7.09 -38.10
CA ILE A 33 -10.64 -7.32 -37.00
C ILE A 33 -9.47 -8.19 -37.46
N ASN A 34 -9.76 -9.37 -38.04
CA ASN A 34 -8.73 -10.29 -38.49
C ASN A 34 -7.85 -9.66 -39.59
N ALA A 35 -8.43 -8.88 -40.50
CA ALA A 35 -7.68 -8.26 -41.58
C ALA A 35 -6.76 -7.14 -41.08
N GLY A 36 -7.21 -6.35 -40.10
CA GLY A 36 -6.39 -5.35 -39.43
C GLY A 36 -5.20 -5.97 -38.71
N ILE A 37 -5.43 -7.04 -37.93
CA ILE A 37 -4.37 -7.79 -37.23
C ILE A 37 -3.36 -8.38 -38.22
N LEU A 38 -3.82 -8.96 -39.33
CA LEU A 38 -2.93 -9.54 -40.33
C LEU A 38 -2.09 -8.47 -41.03
N ALA A 39 -2.70 -7.32 -41.36
CA ALA A 39 -2.00 -6.22 -42.02
C ALA A 39 -0.94 -5.58 -41.13
N THR A 40 -1.20 -5.36 -39.83
CA THR A 40 -0.21 -4.76 -38.92
C THR A 40 1.00 -5.65 -38.72
N MET A 41 0.79 -6.95 -38.53
CA MET A 41 1.89 -7.90 -38.34
C MET A 41 2.76 -8.02 -39.60
N LEU A 42 2.14 -8.12 -40.78
CA LEU A 42 2.86 -8.31 -42.04
C LEU A 42 3.49 -7.02 -42.61
N ALA A 43 3.06 -5.83 -42.16
CA ALA A 43 3.66 -4.56 -42.57
C ALA A 43 5.12 -4.38 -42.14
N SER A 44 5.60 -5.19 -41.18
CA SER A 44 6.99 -5.19 -40.72
C SER A 44 7.95 -5.91 -41.68
N VAL A 45 7.45 -6.87 -42.47
CA VAL A 45 8.26 -7.75 -43.33
C VAL A 45 7.97 -7.54 -44.82
N LEU A 46 6.75 -7.13 -45.17
CA LEU A 46 6.33 -6.94 -46.57
C LEU A 46 6.21 -5.46 -46.93
N GLY A 47 6.39 -5.16 -48.22
CA GLY A 47 6.25 -3.80 -48.74
C GLY A 47 4.87 -3.20 -48.40
N ARG A 48 4.87 -1.98 -47.86
CA ARG A 48 3.65 -1.28 -47.41
C ARG A 48 2.57 -1.19 -48.50
N ALA A 49 2.96 -1.04 -49.76
CA ALA A 49 2.02 -0.99 -50.89
C ALA A 49 1.21 -2.30 -51.06
N THR A 50 1.84 -3.46 -50.89
CA THR A 50 1.19 -4.77 -51.04
C THR A 50 0.19 -5.03 -49.90
N VAL A 51 0.60 -4.71 -48.67
CA VAL A 51 -0.25 -4.86 -47.48
C VAL A 51 -1.45 -3.91 -47.54
N LEU A 52 -1.23 -2.64 -47.88
CA LEU A 52 -2.31 -1.65 -47.99
C LEU A 52 -3.24 -1.95 -49.16
N GLY A 53 -2.72 -2.43 -50.30
CA GLY A 53 -3.54 -2.83 -51.45
C GLY A 53 -4.47 -4.00 -51.13
N TRP A 54 -3.96 -5.03 -50.44
CA TRP A 54 -4.79 -6.15 -49.97
C TRP A 54 -5.82 -5.72 -48.93
N LEU A 55 -5.41 -4.89 -47.96
CA LEU A 55 -6.32 -4.39 -46.92
C LEU A 55 -7.47 -3.56 -47.53
N LEU A 56 -7.17 -2.72 -48.53
CA LEU A 56 -8.16 -1.97 -49.27
C LEU A 56 -9.16 -2.89 -49.98
N ALA A 57 -8.69 -3.97 -50.60
CA ALA A 57 -9.56 -4.96 -51.24
C ALA A 57 -10.51 -5.64 -50.22
N ILE A 58 -10.00 -6.01 -49.04
CA ILE A 58 -10.84 -6.57 -47.96
C ILE A 58 -11.90 -5.56 -47.51
N VAL A 59 -11.53 -4.29 -47.32
CA VAL A 59 -12.47 -3.24 -46.91
C VAL A 59 -13.57 -3.05 -47.96
N LEU A 60 -13.23 -3.01 -49.26
CA LEU A 60 -14.20 -2.85 -50.35
C LEU A 60 -15.19 -4.02 -50.42
N VAL A 61 -14.71 -5.27 -50.33
CA VAL A 61 -15.58 -6.45 -50.34
C VAL A 61 -16.45 -6.52 -49.08
N THR A 62 -15.91 -6.14 -47.94
CA THR A 62 -16.66 -6.07 -46.67
C THR A 62 -17.76 -5.00 -46.74
N ALA A 63 -17.46 -3.82 -47.30
CA ALA A 63 -18.43 -2.76 -47.51
C ALA A 63 -19.55 -3.18 -48.48
N ALA A 64 -19.21 -3.83 -49.59
CA ALA A 64 -20.20 -4.39 -50.52
C ALA A 64 -21.13 -5.41 -49.84
N ARG A 65 -20.58 -6.27 -48.97
CA ARG A 65 -21.36 -7.22 -48.17
C ARG A 65 -22.25 -6.54 -47.13
N ALA A 66 -21.79 -5.48 -46.48
CA ALA A 66 -22.60 -4.68 -45.56
C ALA A 66 -23.80 -4.04 -46.28
N LEU A 67 -23.59 -3.50 -47.49
CA LEU A 67 -24.65 -2.95 -48.34
C LEU A 67 -25.69 -4.02 -48.72
N LEU A 68 -25.26 -5.27 -48.99
CA LEU A 68 -26.18 -6.38 -49.24
C LEU A 68 -27.07 -6.69 -48.03
N VAL A 69 -26.55 -6.64 -46.79
CA VAL A 69 -27.35 -6.84 -45.57
C VAL A 69 -28.37 -5.73 -45.39
N LEU A 70 -27.95 -4.48 -45.57
CA LEU A 70 -28.85 -3.32 -45.49
C LEU A 70 -29.95 -3.40 -46.55
N GLY A 71 -29.59 -3.83 -47.77
CA GLY A 71 -30.55 -4.09 -48.85
C GLY A 71 -31.57 -5.17 -48.49
N TYR A 72 -31.12 -6.30 -47.92
CA TYR A 72 -32.02 -7.40 -47.53
C TYR A 72 -32.96 -6.99 -46.39
N ARG A 73 -32.45 -6.28 -45.37
CA ARG A 73 -33.26 -5.80 -44.23
C ARG A 73 -34.33 -4.77 -44.65
N ARG A 74 -34.07 -4.01 -45.71
CA ARG A 74 -35.02 -3.02 -46.26
C ARG A 74 -36.01 -3.63 -47.26
N ALA A 75 -35.79 -4.86 -47.72
CA ALA A 75 -36.68 -5.52 -48.67
C ALA A 75 -38.02 -5.91 -48.00
N LYS A 76 -39.14 -5.73 -48.71
CA LYS A 76 -40.45 -6.18 -48.24
C LYS A 76 -40.46 -7.72 -48.09
N PRO A 77 -41.30 -8.31 -47.19
CA PRO A 77 -41.32 -9.75 -46.94
C PRO A 77 -41.45 -10.61 -48.20
N ALA A 78 -42.29 -10.20 -49.16
CA ALA A 78 -42.46 -10.89 -50.43
C ALA A 78 -41.21 -10.82 -51.35
N GLN A 79 -40.41 -9.75 -51.26
CA GLN A 79 -39.17 -9.59 -52.02
C GLN A 79 -37.98 -10.28 -51.34
N ALA A 80 -37.99 -10.37 -50.00
CA ALA A 80 -36.97 -11.07 -49.21
C ALA A 80 -36.97 -12.60 -49.47
N GLN A 81 -38.12 -13.15 -49.88
CA GLN A 81 -38.27 -14.56 -50.24
C GLN A 81 -37.82 -14.89 -51.68
N SER A 82 -37.37 -13.89 -52.46
CA SER A 82 -36.91 -14.09 -53.83
C SER A 82 -35.58 -14.86 -53.89
N PRO A 83 -35.40 -15.81 -54.84
CA PRO A 83 -34.16 -16.58 -55.00
C PRO A 83 -32.93 -15.71 -55.32
N ILE A 84 -33.14 -14.47 -55.76
CA ILE A 84 -32.07 -13.54 -56.11
C ILE A 84 -31.19 -13.17 -54.91
N TRP A 85 -31.74 -13.17 -53.69
CA TRP A 85 -30.99 -12.87 -52.47
C TRP A 85 -29.99 -13.98 -52.13
N LEU A 86 -30.37 -15.24 -52.33
CA LEU A 86 -29.47 -16.36 -52.15
C LEU A 86 -28.31 -16.33 -53.17
N GLN A 87 -28.59 -15.98 -54.43
CA GLN A 87 -27.55 -15.84 -55.45
C GLN A 87 -26.57 -14.70 -55.12
N ARG A 88 -27.09 -13.52 -54.76
CA ARG A 88 -26.26 -12.37 -54.33
C ARG A 88 -25.37 -12.72 -53.15
N PHE A 89 -25.90 -13.47 -52.19
CA PHE A 89 -25.16 -13.94 -51.03
C PHE A 89 -24.01 -14.88 -51.42
N ARG A 90 -24.24 -15.86 -52.31
CA ARG A 90 -23.20 -16.78 -52.80
C ARG A 90 -22.07 -16.05 -53.54
N ILE A 91 -22.42 -15.11 -54.41
CA ILE A 91 -21.43 -14.29 -55.14
C ILE A 91 -20.57 -13.48 -54.15
N ALA A 92 -21.21 -12.89 -53.15
CA ALA A 92 -20.53 -12.13 -52.11
C ALA A 92 -19.63 -13.00 -51.22
N ALA A 93 -20.05 -14.23 -50.91
CA ALA A 93 -19.22 -15.20 -50.19
C ALA A 93 -18.01 -15.61 -51.03
N LEU A 94 -18.19 -15.85 -52.33
CA LEU A 94 -17.09 -16.15 -53.25
C LEU A 94 -16.08 -15.00 -53.30
N ALA A 95 -16.55 -13.77 -53.48
CA ALA A 95 -15.69 -12.59 -53.51
C ALA A 95 -14.85 -12.47 -52.22
N ALA A 96 -15.48 -12.66 -51.06
CA ALA A 96 -14.76 -12.64 -49.78
C ALA A 96 -13.72 -13.77 -49.67
N GLY A 97 -14.06 -14.98 -50.10
CA GLY A 97 -13.13 -16.11 -50.10
C GLY A 97 -11.90 -15.84 -50.98
N VAL A 98 -12.11 -15.28 -52.18
CA VAL A 98 -11.02 -14.92 -53.11
C VAL A 98 -10.14 -13.83 -52.53
N THR A 99 -10.71 -12.76 -51.95
CA THR A 99 -9.91 -11.66 -51.39
C THR A 99 -9.07 -12.11 -50.21
N TRP A 100 -9.61 -12.94 -49.32
CA TRP A 100 -8.83 -13.53 -48.24
C TRP A 100 -7.77 -14.51 -48.75
N GLY A 101 -8.12 -15.36 -49.72
CA GLY A 101 -7.19 -16.30 -50.34
C GLY A 101 -6.03 -15.63 -51.06
N ALA A 102 -6.23 -14.43 -51.61
CA ALA A 102 -5.18 -13.62 -52.21
C ALA A 102 -4.04 -13.29 -51.22
N ALA A 103 -4.32 -13.26 -49.91
CA ALA A 103 -3.29 -13.11 -48.88
C ALA A 103 -2.27 -14.27 -48.92
N GLY A 104 -2.74 -15.49 -49.22
CA GLY A 104 -1.87 -16.67 -49.36
C GLY A 104 -0.83 -16.53 -50.50
N TRP A 105 -1.03 -15.60 -51.43
CA TRP A 105 -0.10 -15.34 -52.53
C TRP A 105 0.67 -14.02 -52.36
N PHE A 106 -0.03 -12.92 -52.15
CA PHE A 106 0.56 -11.58 -52.09
C PHE A 106 1.17 -11.24 -50.73
N LEU A 107 0.65 -11.84 -49.66
CA LEU A 107 1.09 -11.59 -48.29
C LEU A 107 1.95 -12.72 -47.73
N PHE A 108 2.43 -13.60 -48.59
CA PHE A 108 3.34 -14.67 -48.23
C PHE A 108 4.77 -14.13 -48.18
N ALA A 109 5.38 -14.10 -46.99
CA ALA A 109 6.77 -13.69 -46.78
C ALA A 109 7.73 -14.88 -47.04
N PRO A 110 8.51 -14.91 -48.13
CA PRO A 110 9.42 -16.01 -48.41
C PRO A 110 10.58 -16.01 -47.40
N GLY A 111 10.91 -17.17 -46.83
CA GLY A 111 12.03 -17.30 -45.89
C GLY A 111 11.77 -16.87 -44.45
N ASP A 112 10.58 -16.33 -44.13
CA ASP A 112 10.18 -15.97 -42.77
C ASP A 112 9.05 -16.87 -42.25
N ILE A 113 9.44 -17.94 -41.57
CA ILE A 113 8.53 -18.97 -41.05
C ILE A 113 7.50 -18.39 -40.07
N ALA A 114 7.89 -17.42 -39.23
CA ALA A 114 7.00 -16.89 -38.21
C ALA A 114 5.80 -16.17 -38.85
N HIS A 115 6.07 -15.34 -39.85
CA HIS A 115 5.02 -14.61 -40.57
C HIS A 115 4.19 -15.52 -41.48
N GLN A 116 4.79 -16.56 -42.08
CA GLN A 116 4.07 -17.60 -42.81
C GLN A 116 3.12 -18.38 -41.88
N ALA A 117 3.58 -18.75 -40.69
CA ALA A 117 2.78 -19.45 -39.69
C ALA A 117 1.62 -18.59 -39.19
N PHE A 118 1.87 -17.32 -38.94
CA PHE A 118 0.84 -16.37 -38.54
C PHE A 118 -0.25 -16.20 -39.62
N LEU A 119 0.16 -16.02 -40.88
CA LEU A 119 -0.76 -15.97 -42.02
C LEU A 119 -1.63 -17.23 -42.10
N ALA A 120 -1.03 -18.42 -41.93
CA ALA A 120 -1.76 -19.67 -41.95
C ALA A 120 -2.79 -19.79 -40.81
N ILE A 121 -2.41 -19.40 -39.58
CA ILE A 121 -3.31 -19.41 -38.42
C ILE A 121 -4.52 -18.50 -38.65
N VAL A 122 -4.31 -17.28 -39.17
CA VAL A 122 -5.41 -16.33 -39.41
C VAL A 122 -6.35 -16.82 -40.51
N LEU A 123 -5.82 -17.38 -41.61
CA LEU A 123 -6.64 -17.91 -42.70
C LEU A 123 -7.43 -19.16 -42.26
N VAL A 124 -6.80 -20.07 -41.50
CA VAL A 124 -7.48 -21.25 -40.92
C VAL A 124 -8.54 -20.84 -39.91
N GLY A 125 -8.25 -19.88 -39.03
CA GLY A 125 -9.23 -19.34 -38.07
C GLY A 125 -10.42 -18.69 -38.77
N THR A 126 -10.17 -17.94 -39.85
CA THR A 126 -11.22 -17.33 -40.67
C THR A 126 -12.08 -18.40 -41.39
N ALA A 127 -11.47 -19.50 -41.83
CA ALA A 127 -12.19 -20.64 -42.41
C ALA A 127 -13.07 -21.35 -41.37
N ALA A 128 -12.56 -21.58 -40.17
CA ALA A 128 -13.32 -22.18 -39.06
C ALA A 128 -14.48 -21.30 -38.59
N GLY A 129 -14.32 -19.97 -38.60
CA GLY A 129 -15.37 -19.01 -38.28
C GLY A 129 -16.51 -18.94 -39.30
N ALA A 130 -16.37 -19.55 -40.48
CA ALA A 130 -17.36 -19.56 -41.54
C ALA A 130 -18.49 -20.59 -41.36
N THR A 131 -18.65 -21.16 -40.15
CA THR A 131 -19.72 -22.12 -39.82
C THR A 131 -21.13 -21.58 -40.12
N SER A 132 -21.32 -20.27 -40.04
CA SER A 132 -22.57 -19.59 -40.38
C SER A 132 -23.01 -19.77 -41.84
N LEU A 133 -22.07 -20.04 -42.76
CA LEU A 133 -22.37 -20.30 -44.17
C LEU A 133 -22.92 -21.71 -44.41
N SER A 134 -22.85 -22.62 -43.41
CA SER A 134 -23.28 -24.02 -43.54
C SER A 134 -24.78 -24.19 -43.73
N VAL A 135 -25.58 -23.13 -43.57
CA VAL A 135 -27.01 -23.14 -43.90
C VAL A 135 -27.23 -23.44 -45.40
N ASP A 136 -26.29 -23.02 -46.26
CA ASP A 136 -26.31 -23.28 -47.71
C ASP A 136 -24.98 -23.90 -48.17
N ARG A 137 -25.05 -25.16 -48.65
CA ARG A 137 -23.87 -25.91 -49.11
C ARG A 137 -23.03 -25.13 -50.13
N PRO A 138 -23.59 -24.62 -51.25
CA PRO A 138 -22.81 -23.86 -52.22
C PRO A 138 -22.13 -22.62 -51.63
N ALA A 139 -22.80 -21.84 -50.78
CA ALA A 139 -22.20 -20.66 -50.15
C ALA A 139 -20.98 -21.01 -49.28
N ALA A 140 -21.05 -22.10 -48.50
CA ALA A 140 -19.93 -22.56 -47.69
C ALA A 140 -18.71 -22.95 -48.53
N TYR A 141 -18.89 -23.73 -49.60
CA TYR A 141 -17.79 -24.14 -50.47
C TYR A 141 -17.22 -22.99 -51.30
N SER A 142 -18.05 -22.06 -51.76
CA SER A 142 -17.61 -20.86 -52.47
C SER A 142 -16.71 -19.95 -51.63
N PHE A 143 -16.79 -20.01 -50.29
CA PHE A 143 -15.90 -19.27 -49.41
C PHE A 143 -14.66 -20.08 -48.99
N LEU A 144 -14.85 -21.34 -48.56
CA LEU A 144 -13.77 -22.15 -47.99
C LEU A 144 -12.68 -22.52 -49.00
N LEU A 145 -13.06 -22.91 -50.22
CA LEU A 145 -12.09 -23.37 -51.23
C LEU A 145 -11.15 -22.23 -51.66
N PRO A 146 -11.63 -21.05 -52.08
CA PRO A 146 -10.75 -19.97 -52.51
C PRO A 146 -9.93 -19.37 -51.36
N LEU A 147 -10.40 -19.48 -50.12
CA LEU A 147 -9.71 -18.97 -48.93
C LEU A 147 -8.42 -19.74 -48.63
N LEU A 148 -8.49 -21.07 -48.58
CA LEU A 148 -7.38 -21.90 -48.09
C LEU A 148 -6.52 -22.47 -49.22
N LEU A 149 -7.09 -22.75 -50.39
CA LEU A 149 -6.37 -23.42 -51.48
C LEU A 149 -5.12 -22.64 -51.95
N PRO A 150 -5.14 -21.31 -52.13
CA PRO A 150 -3.94 -20.57 -52.55
C PRO A 150 -2.79 -20.68 -51.54
N LEU A 151 -3.10 -20.61 -50.24
CA LEU A 151 -2.11 -20.77 -49.18
C LEU A 151 -1.53 -22.19 -49.16
N ILE A 152 -2.38 -23.22 -49.27
CA ILE A 152 -1.94 -24.63 -49.28
C ILE A 152 -0.98 -24.87 -50.45
N VAL A 153 -1.36 -24.43 -51.66
CA VAL A 153 -0.52 -24.56 -52.85
C VAL A 153 0.81 -23.82 -52.67
N ARG A 154 0.79 -22.61 -52.08
CA ARG A 154 1.99 -21.81 -51.85
C ARG A 154 2.93 -22.46 -50.84
N LEU A 155 2.40 -22.96 -49.72
CA LEU A 155 3.18 -23.64 -48.66
C LEU A 155 3.81 -24.94 -49.18
N LEU A 156 3.11 -25.71 -50.02
CA LEU A 156 3.65 -26.92 -50.62
C LEU A 156 4.77 -26.63 -51.64
N GLY A 157 4.78 -25.44 -52.24
CA GLY A 157 5.78 -25.02 -53.22
C GLY A 157 7.04 -24.34 -52.64
N ASP A 158 7.06 -23.99 -51.35
CA ASP A 158 8.15 -23.20 -50.73
C ASP A 158 9.44 -24.03 -50.47
N GLY A 159 9.34 -25.36 -50.49
CA GLY A 159 10.48 -26.28 -50.39
C GLY A 159 11.10 -26.44 -48.98
N GLN A 160 10.72 -25.61 -48.01
CA GLN A 160 11.16 -25.76 -46.61
C GLN A 160 10.39 -26.88 -45.87
N PRO A 161 11.05 -27.69 -45.02
CA PRO A 161 10.39 -28.82 -44.35
C PRO A 161 9.17 -28.43 -43.51
N LEU A 162 9.25 -27.30 -42.80
CA LEU A 162 8.16 -26.83 -41.94
C LEU A 162 6.99 -26.23 -42.74
N ALA A 163 7.27 -25.49 -43.81
CA ALA A 163 6.23 -24.99 -44.71
C ALA A 163 5.49 -26.14 -45.43
N LEU A 164 6.22 -27.17 -45.86
CA LEU A 164 5.65 -28.41 -46.41
C LEU A 164 4.73 -29.11 -45.41
N ALA A 165 5.14 -29.24 -44.14
CA ALA A 165 4.31 -29.82 -43.09
C ALA A 165 3.03 -29.02 -42.84
N MET A 166 3.12 -27.69 -42.83
CA MET A 166 1.95 -26.81 -42.71
C MET A 166 1.02 -26.89 -43.92
N GLY A 167 1.57 -26.99 -45.13
CA GLY A 167 0.80 -27.22 -46.36
C GLY A 167 0.08 -28.56 -46.36
N ALA A 168 0.75 -29.63 -45.92
CA ALA A 168 0.16 -30.96 -45.76
C ALA A 168 -0.97 -30.98 -44.72
N MET A 169 -0.79 -30.29 -43.59
CA MET A 169 -1.85 -30.09 -42.60
C MET A 169 -3.06 -29.35 -43.20
N GLY A 170 -2.82 -28.31 -44.01
CA GLY A 170 -3.88 -27.61 -44.72
C GLY A 170 -4.65 -28.52 -45.70
N LEU A 171 -3.96 -29.44 -46.39
CA LEU A 171 -4.57 -30.41 -47.31
C LEU A 171 -5.50 -31.39 -46.57
N LEU A 172 -5.19 -31.73 -45.31
CA LEU A 172 -6.06 -32.55 -44.45
C LEU A 172 -7.22 -31.74 -43.85
N LEU A 173 -6.96 -30.48 -43.49
CA LEU A 173 -7.95 -29.64 -42.81
C LEU A 173 -9.08 -29.19 -43.75
N LEU A 174 -8.79 -28.90 -45.02
CA LEU A 174 -9.78 -28.45 -46.00
C LEU A 174 -10.96 -29.44 -46.19
N PRO A 175 -10.74 -30.75 -46.45
CA PRO A 175 -11.85 -31.71 -46.53
C PRO A 175 -12.56 -31.91 -45.20
N MET A 176 -11.85 -31.82 -44.06
CA MET A 176 -12.47 -31.91 -42.74
C MET A 176 -13.47 -30.76 -42.48
N LEU A 177 -13.07 -29.52 -42.78
CA LEU A 177 -13.96 -28.35 -42.71
C LEU A 177 -15.14 -28.48 -43.69
N GLY A 178 -14.91 -29.01 -44.89
CA GLY A 178 -15.96 -29.29 -45.88
C GLY A 178 -16.97 -30.33 -45.39
N MET A 179 -16.51 -31.43 -44.77
CA MET A 179 -17.38 -32.45 -44.17
C MET A 179 -18.20 -31.88 -43.02
N ASN A 180 -17.59 -31.04 -42.18
CA ASN A 180 -18.29 -30.39 -41.07
C ASN A 180 -19.41 -29.47 -41.59
N ALA A 181 -19.12 -28.62 -42.58
CA ALA A 181 -20.12 -27.77 -43.23
C ALA A 181 -21.27 -28.60 -43.85
N HIS A 182 -20.97 -29.75 -44.45
CA HIS A 182 -21.98 -30.66 -44.99
C HIS A 182 -22.89 -31.28 -43.91
N ARG A 183 -22.31 -31.75 -42.79
CA ARG A 183 -23.07 -32.33 -41.66
C ARG A 183 -24.01 -31.29 -41.04
N LEU A 184 -23.49 -30.09 -40.78
CA LEU A 184 -24.28 -28.98 -40.25
C LEU A 184 -25.45 -28.63 -41.16
N HIS A 185 -25.23 -28.54 -42.48
CA HIS A 185 -26.30 -28.28 -43.44
C HIS A 185 -27.42 -29.32 -43.37
N ARG A 186 -27.06 -30.62 -43.37
CA ARG A 186 -28.04 -31.71 -43.34
C ARG A 186 -28.90 -31.65 -42.08
N ASN A 187 -28.28 -31.46 -40.91
CA ASN A 187 -28.98 -31.35 -39.64
C ASN A 187 -29.98 -30.18 -39.62
N ILE A 188 -29.59 -29.02 -40.17
CA ILE A 188 -30.46 -27.83 -40.23
C ILE A 188 -31.68 -28.08 -41.13
N VAL A 189 -31.47 -28.69 -42.31
CA VAL A 189 -32.55 -28.97 -43.27
C VAL A 189 -33.53 -30.01 -42.74
N ASP A 190 -33.05 -31.09 -42.13
CA ASP A 190 -33.90 -32.17 -41.61
C ASP A 190 -34.76 -31.68 -40.44
N ASN A 191 -34.22 -30.84 -39.56
CA ASN A 191 -35.00 -30.23 -38.46
C ASN A 191 -36.11 -29.31 -38.99
N LEU A 192 -35.82 -28.49 -40.01
CA LEU A 192 -36.80 -27.59 -40.62
C LEU A 192 -37.92 -28.35 -41.35
N ARG A 193 -37.62 -29.47 -42.02
CA ARG A 193 -38.61 -30.30 -42.72
C ARG A 193 -39.60 -30.97 -41.78
N LEU A 194 -39.11 -31.50 -40.65
CA LEU A 194 -39.96 -32.16 -39.65
C LEU A 194 -40.98 -31.19 -39.04
N ARG A 195 -40.55 -29.95 -38.75
CA ARG A 195 -41.43 -28.94 -38.15
C ARG A 195 -42.59 -28.52 -39.05
N LEU A 196 -42.35 -28.39 -40.36
CA LEU A 196 -43.34 -27.86 -41.30
C LEU A 196 -44.36 -28.91 -41.79
N ALA A 197 -44.13 -30.22 -41.59
CA ALA A 197 -44.98 -31.29 -42.11
C ALA A 197 -46.08 -31.79 -41.13
N ALA A 198 -45.93 -31.54 -39.82
CA ALA A 198 -46.78 -32.14 -38.79
C ALA A 198 -48.05 -31.35 -38.44
N GLU A 199 -48.13 -30.06 -38.78
CA GLU A 199 -49.17 -29.15 -38.23
C GLU A 199 -50.64 -29.37 -38.64
N PRO A 200 -51.03 -29.82 -39.85
CA PRO A 200 -52.44 -29.72 -40.27
C PRO A 200 -53.36 -30.90 -39.89
N ARG A 201 -52.84 -32.11 -39.66
CA ARG A 201 -53.66 -33.34 -39.46
C ARG A 201 -53.96 -33.64 -37.99
N GLU A 202 -53.13 -33.19 -37.07
CA GLU A 202 -53.35 -33.40 -35.64
C GLU A 202 -54.39 -32.44 -35.03
N ARG A 203 -54.72 -31.31 -35.66
CA ARG A 203 -55.60 -30.29 -35.05
C ARG A 203 -57.07 -30.74 -34.94
N ALA A 204 -57.65 -31.36 -35.96
CA ALA A 204 -59.11 -31.55 -36.04
C ALA A 204 -59.67 -32.69 -35.16
N LEU A 205 -58.99 -33.84 -35.06
CA LEU A 205 -59.45 -34.97 -34.24
C LEU A 205 -59.07 -34.79 -32.75
N ARG A 206 -57.91 -34.17 -32.48
CA ARG A 206 -57.55 -33.76 -31.12
C ARG A 206 -58.55 -32.76 -30.56
N GLU A 207 -59.09 -31.82 -31.31
CA GLU A 207 -59.93 -30.76 -30.70
C GLU A 207 -61.20 -31.25 -29.96
N SER A 208 -61.78 -32.43 -30.26
CA SER A 208 -62.98 -32.93 -29.55
C SER A 208 -62.65 -33.88 -28.40
N GLU A 209 -61.80 -34.89 -28.62
CA GLU A 209 -61.32 -35.77 -27.55
C GLU A 209 -60.37 -35.04 -26.60
N ALA A 210 -59.50 -34.18 -27.12
CA ALA A 210 -58.76 -33.26 -26.27
C ALA A 210 -59.71 -32.30 -25.59
N ARG A 211 -60.90 -31.89 -26.06
CA ARG A 211 -61.76 -31.03 -25.19
C ARG A 211 -62.21 -31.74 -23.92
N TRP A 212 -62.61 -33.01 -24.01
CA TRP A 212 -63.08 -33.79 -22.85
C TRP A 212 -61.92 -34.31 -21.99
N GLN A 213 -60.84 -34.81 -22.62
CA GLN A 213 -59.61 -35.18 -21.92
C GLN A 213 -58.83 -33.96 -21.42
N PHE A 214 -58.90 -32.77 -22.03
CA PHE A 214 -58.31 -31.52 -21.51
C PHE A 214 -59.16 -30.94 -20.38
N ALA A 215 -60.48 -31.13 -20.37
CA ALA A 215 -61.28 -30.76 -19.21
C ALA A 215 -60.90 -31.60 -17.96
N LEU A 216 -60.71 -32.92 -18.12
CA LEU A 216 -60.35 -33.83 -17.02
C LEU A 216 -58.83 -33.85 -16.71
N ASN A 217 -57.96 -33.95 -17.72
CA ASN A 217 -56.49 -33.87 -17.53
C ASN A 217 -55.99 -32.45 -17.27
N GLY A 218 -56.66 -31.42 -17.80
CA GLY A 218 -56.34 -30.02 -17.53
C GLY A 218 -56.77 -29.57 -16.14
N ALA A 219 -57.82 -30.18 -15.57
CA ALA A 219 -58.09 -30.09 -14.13
C ALA A 219 -57.14 -30.96 -13.30
N GLY A 220 -56.59 -32.03 -13.90
CA GLY A 220 -55.62 -32.92 -13.28
C GLY A 220 -56.24 -34.10 -12.52
N ASP A 221 -57.56 -34.29 -12.63
CA ASP A 221 -58.37 -35.09 -11.73
C ASP A 221 -58.37 -36.61 -12.02
N GLY A 222 -58.32 -37.41 -10.97
CA GLY A 222 -58.72 -38.81 -10.99
C GLY A 222 -60.24 -38.93 -10.89
N VAL A 223 -60.84 -39.91 -11.54
CA VAL A 223 -62.31 -40.12 -11.50
C VAL A 223 -62.57 -41.42 -10.76
N TRP A 224 -63.55 -41.41 -9.88
CA TRP A 224 -64.05 -42.60 -9.22
C TRP A 224 -65.57 -42.70 -9.39
N ASP A 225 -66.06 -43.93 -9.48
CA ASP A 225 -67.47 -44.23 -9.68
C ASP A 225 -67.84 -45.44 -8.83
N TRP A 226 -68.58 -45.19 -7.76
CA TRP A 226 -68.90 -46.14 -6.71
C TRP A 226 -70.35 -46.60 -6.84
N ASN A 227 -70.51 -47.91 -7.05
CA ASN A 227 -71.78 -48.61 -6.88
C ASN A 227 -71.93 -49.01 -5.41
N ILE A 228 -72.90 -48.41 -4.74
CA ILE A 228 -73.10 -48.51 -3.29
C ILE A 228 -73.73 -49.86 -2.91
N GLN A 229 -74.52 -50.48 -3.80
CA GLN A 229 -75.16 -51.78 -3.54
C GLN A 229 -74.19 -52.95 -3.63
N THR A 230 -73.35 -52.96 -4.68
CA THR A 230 -72.34 -54.02 -4.88
C THR A 230 -71.04 -53.73 -4.16
N ASN A 231 -70.88 -52.50 -3.67
CA ASN A 231 -69.66 -51.95 -3.08
C ASN A 231 -68.46 -51.95 -4.04
N GLU A 232 -68.74 -51.97 -5.34
CA GLU A 232 -67.72 -51.90 -6.39
C GLU A 232 -67.42 -50.44 -6.75
N VAL A 233 -66.13 -50.10 -6.85
CA VAL A 233 -65.65 -48.79 -7.26
C VAL A 233 -64.79 -48.93 -8.50
N PHE A 234 -65.17 -48.21 -9.54
CA PHE A 234 -64.30 -47.96 -10.67
C PHE A 234 -63.37 -46.78 -10.35
N PHE A 235 -62.06 -46.98 -10.47
CA PHE A 235 -61.05 -45.93 -10.39
C PHE A 235 -60.39 -45.72 -11.76
N SER A 236 -60.39 -44.49 -12.25
CA SER A 236 -59.77 -44.18 -13.54
C SER A 236 -58.25 -44.41 -13.52
N PRO A 237 -57.61 -44.69 -14.67
CA PRO A 237 -56.15 -44.83 -14.74
C PRO A 237 -55.40 -43.61 -14.19
N ARG A 238 -55.97 -42.40 -14.35
CA ARG A 238 -55.41 -41.16 -13.81
C ARG A 238 -55.46 -41.12 -12.28
N TRP A 239 -56.54 -41.61 -11.66
CA TRP A 239 -56.66 -41.75 -10.21
C TRP A 239 -55.55 -42.65 -9.66
N LYS A 240 -55.32 -43.80 -10.32
CA LYS A 240 -54.27 -44.75 -9.94
C LYS A 240 -52.87 -44.16 -10.14
N ALA A 241 -52.62 -43.55 -11.30
CA ALA A 241 -51.34 -42.91 -11.64
C ALA A 241 -51.02 -41.69 -10.75
N MET A 242 -52.03 -40.92 -10.33
CA MET A 242 -51.86 -39.81 -9.38
C MET A 242 -51.27 -40.30 -8.05
N LEU A 243 -51.63 -41.50 -7.61
CA LEU A 243 -51.10 -42.13 -6.41
C LEU A 243 -49.87 -43.02 -6.68
N GLY A 244 -49.39 -43.07 -7.92
CA GLY A 244 -48.21 -43.84 -8.33
C GLY A 244 -48.44 -45.35 -8.48
N TYR A 245 -49.69 -45.79 -8.57
CA TYR A 245 -50.04 -47.20 -8.75
C TYR A 245 -50.33 -47.53 -10.22
N ASP A 246 -49.99 -48.75 -10.61
CA ASP A 246 -50.33 -49.28 -11.93
C ASP A 246 -51.77 -49.85 -11.92
N ASN A 247 -52.35 -50.02 -13.10
CA ASN A 247 -53.75 -50.45 -13.23
C ASN A 247 -54.04 -51.81 -12.58
N ALA A 248 -53.05 -52.69 -12.49
CA ALA A 248 -53.15 -54.02 -11.90
C ALA A 248 -52.99 -54.03 -10.37
N ASP A 249 -52.49 -52.95 -9.76
CA ASP A 249 -52.14 -52.91 -8.34
C ASP A 249 -53.33 -52.54 -7.42
N ILE A 250 -54.45 -52.09 -8.01
CA ILE A 250 -55.60 -51.58 -7.28
C ILE A 250 -56.85 -52.30 -7.75
N GLY A 251 -57.52 -52.97 -6.81
CA GLY A 251 -58.80 -53.64 -7.02
C GLY A 251 -59.96 -52.66 -7.25
N THR A 252 -61.18 -53.21 -7.23
CA THR A 252 -62.42 -52.48 -7.57
C THR A 252 -63.35 -52.33 -6.37
N THR A 253 -62.82 -52.23 -5.15
CA THR A 253 -63.64 -52.10 -3.93
C THR A 253 -63.31 -50.80 -3.19
N ILE A 254 -64.27 -50.30 -2.40
CA ILE A 254 -64.07 -49.08 -1.59
C ILE A 254 -62.93 -49.22 -0.56
N MET A 255 -62.55 -50.44 -0.19
CA MET A 255 -61.42 -50.70 0.73
C MET A 255 -60.08 -50.23 0.15
N GLU A 256 -59.95 -50.16 -1.18
CA GLU A 256 -58.76 -49.62 -1.83
C GLU A 256 -58.59 -48.11 -1.56
N TRP A 257 -59.70 -47.37 -1.50
CA TRP A 257 -59.68 -45.98 -1.05
C TRP A 257 -59.42 -45.91 0.46
N ASP A 258 -60.19 -46.62 1.28
CA ASP A 258 -60.08 -46.55 2.74
C ASP A 258 -58.66 -46.86 3.24
N SER A 259 -58.02 -47.91 2.74
CA SER A 259 -56.67 -48.32 3.17
C SER A 259 -55.56 -47.30 2.82
N ARG A 260 -55.86 -46.29 1.99
CA ARG A 260 -54.91 -45.26 1.55
C ARG A 260 -55.18 -43.90 2.19
N VAL A 261 -56.34 -43.64 2.74
CA VAL A 261 -56.59 -42.39 3.50
C VAL A 261 -55.76 -42.38 4.79
N HIS A 262 -55.14 -41.25 5.10
CA HIS A 262 -54.31 -41.08 6.29
C HIS A 262 -55.13 -41.32 7.58
N PRO A 263 -54.61 -42.05 8.59
CA PRO A 263 -55.37 -42.43 9.79
C PRO A 263 -56.01 -41.26 10.54
N GLU A 264 -55.34 -40.11 10.60
CA GLU A 264 -55.87 -38.88 11.24
C GLU A 264 -57.04 -38.25 10.47
N ASP A 265 -57.09 -38.44 9.14
CA ASP A 265 -58.09 -37.78 8.27
C ASP A 265 -59.35 -38.67 8.09
N LYS A 266 -59.22 -39.99 8.29
CA LYS A 266 -60.29 -40.98 8.12
C LYS A 266 -61.60 -40.64 8.86
N PRO A 267 -61.59 -40.29 10.17
CA PRO A 267 -62.85 -40.06 10.90
C PRO A 267 -63.67 -38.92 10.27
N GLN A 268 -62.99 -37.88 9.78
CA GLN A 268 -63.64 -36.75 9.12
C GLN A 268 -64.18 -37.14 7.73
N CYS A 269 -63.44 -37.92 6.95
CA CYS A 269 -63.90 -38.39 5.64
C CYS A 269 -65.19 -39.21 5.76
N TYR A 270 -65.29 -40.12 6.72
CA TYR A 270 -66.48 -40.93 6.94
C TYR A 270 -67.69 -40.09 7.35
N ALA A 271 -67.51 -39.14 8.27
CA ALA A 271 -68.58 -38.22 8.68
C ALA A 271 -69.08 -37.36 7.50
N ASP A 272 -68.18 -36.95 6.60
CA ASP A 272 -68.52 -36.14 5.43
C ASP A 272 -69.26 -36.95 4.35
N ILE A 273 -68.89 -38.22 4.16
CA ILE A 273 -69.61 -39.16 3.26
C ILE A 273 -71.01 -39.44 3.81
N GLU A 274 -71.13 -39.75 5.10
CA GLU A 274 -72.41 -40.08 5.75
C GLU A 274 -73.42 -38.91 5.65
N ARG A 275 -72.96 -37.68 5.92
CA ARG A 275 -73.77 -36.46 5.73
C ARG A 275 -74.23 -36.26 4.28
N HIS A 276 -73.42 -36.63 3.29
CA HIS A 276 -73.85 -36.54 1.89
C HIS A 276 -74.84 -37.67 1.52
N MET A 277 -74.63 -38.89 2.02
CA MET A 277 -75.52 -40.02 1.78
C MET A 277 -76.92 -39.80 2.37
N SER A 278 -77.00 -39.18 3.56
CA SER A 278 -78.26 -38.76 4.20
C SER A 278 -78.92 -37.54 3.52
N SER A 279 -78.30 -36.99 2.47
CA SER A 279 -78.74 -35.78 1.74
C SER A 279 -78.72 -34.48 2.56
N GLU A 280 -77.95 -34.43 3.64
CA GLU A 280 -77.74 -33.18 4.43
C GLU A 280 -76.87 -32.17 3.68
N THR A 281 -76.05 -32.63 2.71
CA THR A 281 -75.20 -31.79 1.87
C THR A 281 -75.47 -32.01 0.38
N ALA A 282 -75.42 -30.94 -0.43
CA ALA A 282 -75.70 -30.98 -1.87
C ALA A 282 -74.63 -31.73 -2.69
N ALA A 283 -73.41 -31.79 -2.19
CA ALA A 283 -72.28 -32.52 -2.77
C ALA A 283 -71.33 -32.95 -1.63
N TYR A 284 -70.63 -34.05 -1.83
CA TYR A 284 -69.52 -34.45 -0.97
C TYR A 284 -68.28 -33.64 -1.34
N VAL A 285 -67.62 -33.04 -0.34
CA VAL A 285 -66.36 -32.30 -0.51
C VAL A 285 -65.48 -32.53 0.71
N ASN A 286 -64.26 -33.01 0.52
CA ASN A 286 -63.30 -33.22 1.60
C ASN A 286 -61.85 -33.06 1.11
N GLU A 287 -60.98 -32.48 1.95
CA GLU A 287 -59.53 -32.43 1.70
C GLU A 287 -58.83 -33.40 2.67
N HIS A 288 -58.16 -34.41 2.13
CA HIS A 288 -57.46 -35.40 2.95
C HIS A 288 -56.18 -35.90 2.29
N ARG A 289 -55.33 -36.55 3.09
CA ARG A 289 -54.09 -37.14 2.61
C ARG A 289 -54.32 -38.58 2.16
N MET A 290 -53.88 -38.90 0.94
CA MET A 290 -53.87 -40.27 0.39
C MET A 290 -52.45 -40.78 0.22
N ARG A 291 -52.24 -42.05 0.59
CA ARG A 291 -50.94 -42.73 0.53
C ARG A 291 -50.63 -43.23 -0.87
N CYS A 292 -49.47 -42.82 -1.39
CA CYS A 292 -48.91 -43.26 -2.67
C CYS A 292 -48.20 -44.62 -2.57
N LYS A 293 -47.89 -45.23 -3.71
CA LYS A 293 -47.21 -46.55 -3.80
C LYS A 293 -45.81 -46.53 -3.17
N ASP A 294 -45.14 -45.39 -3.21
CA ASP A 294 -43.82 -45.17 -2.61
C ASP A 294 -43.88 -44.92 -1.08
N GLY A 295 -45.07 -44.91 -0.49
CA GLY A 295 -45.30 -44.64 0.93
C GLY A 295 -45.43 -43.16 1.30
N SER A 296 -45.26 -42.23 0.36
CA SER A 296 -45.51 -40.80 0.56
C SER A 296 -47.01 -40.48 0.61
N TYR A 297 -47.37 -39.27 1.04
CA TYR A 297 -48.76 -38.81 1.05
C TYR A 297 -48.95 -37.61 0.10
N ARG A 298 -50.06 -37.62 -0.63
CA ARG A 298 -50.53 -36.49 -1.45
C ARG A 298 -51.79 -35.90 -0.87
N TRP A 299 -51.95 -34.59 -0.98
CA TRP A 299 -53.20 -33.92 -0.61
C TRP A 299 -54.19 -34.02 -1.74
N ILE A 300 -55.34 -34.62 -1.45
CA ILE A 300 -56.42 -34.84 -2.40
C ILE A 300 -57.63 -34.03 -1.97
N LEU A 301 -58.18 -33.27 -2.91
CA LEU A 301 -59.51 -32.72 -2.81
C LEU A 301 -60.47 -33.70 -3.48
N ASP A 302 -61.31 -34.33 -2.68
CA ASP A 302 -62.32 -35.27 -3.12
C ASP A 302 -63.67 -34.57 -3.23
N ARG A 303 -64.32 -34.72 -4.38
CA ARG A 303 -65.65 -34.18 -4.66
C ARG A 303 -66.52 -35.23 -5.30
N GLY A 304 -67.69 -35.49 -4.75
CA GLY A 304 -68.59 -36.49 -5.32
C GLY A 304 -70.07 -36.12 -5.23
N GLN A 305 -70.86 -36.77 -6.08
CA GLN A 305 -72.30 -36.62 -6.13
C GLN A 305 -72.98 -37.96 -6.37
N VAL A 306 -74.05 -38.24 -5.62
CA VAL A 306 -74.95 -39.37 -5.89
C VAL A 306 -75.73 -39.09 -7.16
N ILE A 307 -75.56 -39.94 -8.19
CA ILE A 307 -76.20 -39.79 -9.51
C ILE A 307 -77.41 -40.71 -9.70
N GLU A 308 -77.53 -41.77 -8.92
CA GLU A 308 -78.65 -42.72 -8.97
C GLU A 308 -79.09 -43.05 -7.54
N ARG A 309 -80.42 -43.08 -7.32
CA ARG A 309 -81.07 -43.45 -6.06
C ARG A 309 -82.19 -44.46 -6.33
N ASP A 310 -82.53 -45.28 -5.34
CA ASP A 310 -83.62 -46.23 -5.43
C ASP A 310 -84.99 -45.59 -5.14
N ALA A 311 -86.06 -46.39 -5.28
CA ALA A 311 -87.43 -45.94 -5.06
C ALA A 311 -87.74 -45.52 -3.60
N THR A 312 -86.89 -45.88 -2.63
CA THR A 312 -87.00 -45.47 -1.21
C THR A 312 -86.16 -44.24 -0.88
N GLY A 313 -85.43 -43.71 -1.86
CA GLY A 313 -84.53 -42.57 -1.71
C GLY A 313 -83.11 -42.93 -1.28
N ALA A 314 -82.79 -44.21 -1.11
CA ALA A 314 -81.45 -44.66 -0.75
C ALA A 314 -80.48 -44.53 -1.94
N PRO A 315 -79.21 -44.15 -1.71
CA PRO A 315 -78.24 -43.91 -2.77
C PRO A 315 -77.76 -45.23 -3.41
N LEU A 316 -77.76 -45.29 -4.75
CA LEU A 316 -77.34 -46.46 -5.53
C LEU A 316 -75.93 -46.30 -6.11
N ARG A 317 -75.62 -45.10 -6.62
CA ARG A 317 -74.37 -44.84 -7.31
C ARG A 317 -73.90 -43.41 -7.09
N MET A 318 -72.61 -43.27 -6.83
CA MET A 318 -71.95 -41.98 -6.60
C MET A 318 -70.72 -41.85 -7.49
N ILE A 319 -70.61 -40.72 -8.19
CA ILE A 319 -69.45 -40.41 -9.02
C ILE A 319 -68.76 -39.18 -8.46
N GLY A 320 -67.44 -39.19 -8.49
CA GLY A 320 -66.65 -38.07 -8.04
C GLY A 320 -65.30 -37.94 -8.73
N THR A 321 -64.62 -36.85 -8.37
CA THR A 321 -63.27 -36.56 -8.80
C THR A 321 -62.34 -36.35 -7.62
N HIS A 322 -61.09 -36.76 -7.79
CA HIS A 322 -59.97 -36.47 -6.92
C HIS A 322 -59.04 -35.50 -7.63
N THR A 323 -58.87 -34.31 -7.08
CA THR A 323 -57.87 -33.34 -7.56
C THR A 323 -56.64 -33.41 -6.66
N ASP A 324 -55.45 -33.57 -7.24
CA ASP A 324 -54.19 -33.40 -6.49
C ASP A 324 -53.98 -31.91 -6.20
N ILE A 325 -54.14 -31.52 -4.93
CA ILE A 325 -53.94 -30.15 -4.46
C ILE A 325 -52.58 -29.97 -3.77
N SER A 326 -51.66 -30.92 -3.95
CA SER A 326 -50.32 -30.86 -3.32
C SER A 326 -49.53 -29.64 -3.79
N GLU A 327 -49.60 -29.26 -5.08
CA GLU A 327 -48.97 -28.02 -5.59
C GLU A 327 -49.58 -26.76 -4.98
N ARG A 328 -50.91 -26.71 -4.78
CA ARG A 328 -51.56 -25.58 -4.12
C ARG A 328 -51.12 -25.47 -2.67
N LYS A 329 -51.14 -26.57 -1.90
CA LYS A 329 -50.64 -26.60 -0.52
C LYS A 329 -49.15 -26.26 -0.46
N ALA A 330 -48.36 -26.72 -1.43
CA ALA A 330 -46.95 -26.37 -1.56
C ALA A 330 -46.74 -24.89 -1.92
N ALA A 331 -47.60 -24.28 -2.75
CA ALA A 331 -47.55 -22.87 -3.10
C ALA A 331 -48.00 -21.97 -1.94
N GLU A 332 -49.04 -22.36 -1.19
CA GLU A 332 -49.46 -21.71 0.05
C GLU A 332 -48.32 -21.77 1.10
N THR A 333 -47.71 -22.95 1.26
CA THR A 333 -46.54 -23.14 2.13
C THR A 333 -45.32 -22.39 1.60
N ALA A 334 -45.09 -22.34 0.29
CA ALA A 334 -43.98 -21.62 -0.33
C ALA A 334 -44.15 -20.11 -0.23
N LEU A 335 -45.39 -19.61 -0.31
CA LEU A 335 -45.71 -18.21 -0.07
C LEU A 335 -45.47 -17.86 1.40
N ALA A 336 -45.97 -18.68 2.33
CA ALA A 336 -45.68 -18.52 3.76
C ALA A 336 -44.18 -18.56 4.06
N ASN A 337 -43.46 -19.52 3.45
CA ASN A 337 -42.00 -19.63 3.54
C ASN A 337 -41.29 -18.44 2.88
N SER A 338 -41.80 -17.91 1.78
CA SER A 338 -41.25 -16.73 1.10
C SER A 338 -41.43 -15.47 1.95
N THR A 339 -42.62 -15.28 2.52
CA THR A 339 -42.89 -14.19 3.48
C THR A 339 -41.99 -14.32 4.71
N LEU A 340 -41.89 -15.52 5.30
CA LEU A 340 -41.00 -15.78 6.43
C LEU A 340 -39.53 -15.56 6.04
N ARG A 341 -39.12 -15.98 4.84
CA ARG A 341 -37.77 -15.81 4.32
C ARG A 341 -37.44 -14.34 4.09
N LEU A 342 -38.35 -13.55 3.52
CA LEU A 342 -38.18 -12.10 3.35
C LEU A 342 -38.10 -11.38 4.71
N GLN A 343 -38.95 -11.76 5.67
CA GLN A 343 -38.86 -11.25 7.05
C GLN A 343 -37.51 -11.62 7.68
N THR A 344 -37.07 -12.87 7.54
CA THR A 344 -35.79 -13.34 8.07
C THR A 344 -34.61 -12.62 7.42
N ILE A 345 -34.66 -12.36 6.11
CA ILE A 345 -33.63 -11.57 5.41
C ILE A 345 -33.59 -10.15 5.98
N ILE A 346 -34.74 -9.47 6.06
CA ILE A 346 -34.82 -8.10 6.62
C ILE A 346 -34.31 -8.06 8.07
N GLU A 347 -34.63 -9.07 8.89
CA GLU A 347 -34.16 -9.15 10.28
C GLU A 347 -32.68 -9.52 10.41
N ALA A 348 -32.14 -10.28 9.46
CA ALA A 348 -30.72 -10.62 9.41
C ALA A 348 -29.84 -9.55 8.74
N GLU A 349 -30.42 -8.55 8.09
CA GLU A 349 -29.68 -7.42 7.51
C GLU A 349 -28.96 -6.64 8.63
N PRO A 350 -27.63 -6.49 8.56
CA PRO A 350 -26.86 -5.79 9.59
C PRO A 350 -27.09 -4.27 9.56
N GLU A 351 -27.64 -3.73 8.47
CA GLU A 351 -28.04 -2.34 8.36
C GLU A 351 -29.51 -2.16 8.80
N CYS A 352 -29.83 -1.00 9.34
CA CYS A 352 -31.17 -0.66 9.76
C CYS A 352 -32.08 -0.49 8.55
N VAL A 353 -33.01 -1.42 8.34
CA VAL A 353 -34.10 -1.32 7.37
C VAL A 353 -35.32 -0.78 8.09
N LYS A 354 -35.83 0.38 7.66
CA LYS A 354 -37.00 1.02 8.27
C LYS A 354 -37.96 1.61 7.23
N GLN A 355 -39.23 1.63 7.59
CA GLN A 355 -40.30 2.22 6.79
C GLN A 355 -40.94 3.38 7.56
N LEU A 356 -41.09 4.54 6.90
CA LEU A 356 -41.67 5.73 7.51
C LEU A 356 -42.90 6.23 6.74
N ALA A 357 -43.87 6.77 7.47
CA ALA A 357 -45.01 7.49 6.92
C ALA A 357 -44.62 8.92 6.47
N ALA A 358 -45.55 9.59 5.78
CA ALA A 358 -45.37 10.95 5.24
C ALA A 358 -45.01 12.01 6.30
N ASP A 359 -45.46 11.83 7.53
CA ASP A 359 -45.21 12.74 8.64
C ASP A 359 -43.98 12.38 9.49
N GLY A 360 -43.20 11.37 9.04
CA GLY A 360 -42.01 10.87 9.73
C GLY A 360 -42.29 9.82 10.82
N THR A 361 -43.50 9.28 10.89
CA THR A 361 -43.86 8.21 11.83
C THR A 361 -43.24 6.88 11.41
N LEU A 362 -42.63 6.15 12.36
CA LEU A 362 -42.03 4.84 12.12
C LEU A 362 -43.10 3.76 11.98
N LEU A 363 -43.16 3.11 10.82
CA LEU A 363 -44.14 2.04 10.54
C LEU A 363 -43.54 0.65 10.78
N GLN A 364 -42.28 0.46 10.41
CA GLN A 364 -41.57 -0.81 10.56
C GLN A 364 -40.06 -0.56 10.70
N MET A 365 -39.37 -1.41 11.45
CA MET A 365 -37.92 -1.40 11.61
C MET A 365 -37.43 -2.81 11.95
N ASN A 366 -36.29 -3.22 11.38
CA ASN A 366 -35.63 -4.47 11.74
C ASN A 366 -34.82 -4.35 13.05
N ARG A 367 -34.33 -5.48 13.57
CA ARG A 367 -33.58 -5.54 14.83
C ARG A 367 -32.35 -4.64 14.85
N ALA A 368 -31.57 -4.59 13.76
CA ALA A 368 -30.40 -3.73 13.64
C ALA A 368 -30.75 -2.24 13.88
N GLY A 369 -31.91 -1.77 13.39
CA GLY A 369 -32.39 -0.42 13.66
C GLY A 369 -32.74 -0.14 15.11
N LEU A 370 -33.35 -1.12 15.80
CA LEU A 370 -33.66 -1.01 17.23
C LEU A 370 -32.38 -0.89 18.07
N ASP A 371 -31.37 -1.70 17.75
CA ASP A 371 -30.08 -1.66 18.43
C ASP A 371 -29.35 -0.31 18.19
N MET A 372 -29.40 0.21 16.95
CA MET A 372 -28.81 1.52 16.60
C MET A 372 -29.42 2.69 17.39
N ILE A 373 -30.74 2.67 17.64
CA ILE A 373 -31.44 3.71 18.40
C ILE A 373 -31.59 3.37 19.89
N GLU A 374 -31.07 2.21 20.33
CA GLU A 374 -31.10 1.72 21.71
C GLU A 374 -32.50 1.48 22.27
N ALA A 375 -33.42 1.04 21.42
CA ALA A 375 -34.77 0.63 21.81
C ALA A 375 -34.77 -0.81 22.32
N ASP A 376 -35.43 -1.06 23.45
CA ASP A 376 -35.50 -2.40 24.04
C ASP A 376 -36.48 -3.30 23.26
N SER A 377 -37.49 -2.69 22.62
CA SER A 377 -38.47 -3.39 21.78
C SER A 377 -39.04 -2.50 20.67
N ALA A 378 -39.66 -3.12 19.66
CA ALA A 378 -40.27 -2.40 18.55
C ALA A 378 -41.46 -1.54 19.01
N GLU A 379 -42.21 -1.99 20.02
CA GLU A 379 -43.40 -1.31 20.55
C GLU A 379 -43.07 0.06 21.15
N GLN A 380 -41.82 0.29 21.57
CA GLN A 380 -41.36 1.56 22.12
C GLN A 380 -41.25 2.66 21.05
N VAL A 381 -41.02 2.28 19.78
CA VAL A 381 -40.63 3.22 18.71
C VAL A 381 -41.55 3.19 17.49
N ILE A 382 -42.20 2.06 17.20
CA ILE A 382 -43.22 1.97 16.15
C ILE A 382 -44.38 2.91 16.50
N GLY A 383 -44.92 3.60 15.51
CA GLY A 383 -45.99 4.59 15.68
C GLY A 383 -45.53 5.97 16.20
N HIS A 384 -44.24 6.14 16.51
CA HIS A 384 -43.68 7.42 16.95
C HIS A 384 -42.87 8.09 15.85
N LYS A 385 -42.70 9.42 15.94
CA LYS A 385 -41.91 10.20 14.98
C LYS A 385 -40.41 10.02 15.22
N VAL A 386 -39.68 9.64 14.17
CA VAL A 386 -38.21 9.43 14.26
C VAL A 386 -37.42 10.69 14.53
N THR A 387 -38.01 11.88 14.37
CA THR A 387 -37.39 13.16 14.73
C THR A 387 -37.05 13.26 16.22
N GLY A 388 -37.65 12.44 17.08
CA GLY A 388 -37.34 12.34 18.51
C GLY A 388 -35.91 11.88 18.79
N VAL A 389 -35.38 10.95 17.99
CA VAL A 389 -34.00 10.41 18.14
C VAL A 389 -32.98 11.12 17.26
N ILE A 390 -33.43 11.95 16.30
CA ILE A 390 -32.51 12.73 15.45
C ILE A 390 -32.01 13.96 16.22
N ALA A 391 -30.70 14.15 16.21
CA ALA A 391 -30.05 15.29 16.87
C ALA A 391 -30.61 16.62 16.32
N PRO A 392 -30.82 17.65 17.16
CA PRO A 392 -31.47 18.90 16.77
C PRO A 392 -30.89 19.55 15.50
N ALA A 393 -29.57 19.51 15.34
CA ALA A 393 -28.86 20.09 14.20
C ALA A 393 -29.23 19.43 12.85
N SER A 394 -29.55 18.13 12.84
CA SER A 394 -29.81 17.36 11.61
C SER A 394 -31.29 17.20 11.26
N ARG A 395 -32.22 17.66 12.11
CA ARG A 395 -33.67 17.49 11.89
C ARG A 395 -34.17 18.16 10.62
N LYS A 396 -33.65 19.35 10.31
CA LYS A 396 -34.06 20.14 9.12
C LYS A 396 -33.73 19.39 7.83
N ASP A 397 -32.51 18.86 7.73
CA ASP A 397 -32.05 18.15 6.53
C ASP A 397 -32.77 16.80 6.37
N PHE A 398 -33.05 16.11 7.48
CA PHE A 398 -33.84 14.88 7.46
C PHE A 398 -35.28 15.10 6.97
N MET A 399 -35.93 16.17 7.41
CA MET A 399 -37.26 16.54 6.92
C MET A 399 -37.24 16.89 5.43
N ALA A 400 -36.20 17.60 4.97
CA ALA A 400 -36.02 17.93 3.56
C ALA A 400 -35.82 16.67 2.69
N LEU A 401 -35.05 15.68 3.17
CA LEU A 401 -34.92 14.38 2.50
C LEU A 401 -36.28 13.67 2.42
N THR A 402 -37.00 13.60 3.53
CA THR A 402 -38.32 12.95 3.61
C THR A 402 -39.29 13.56 2.59
N GLN A 403 -39.41 14.89 2.54
CA GLN A 403 -40.26 15.59 1.57
C GLN A 403 -39.87 15.31 0.11
N ARG A 404 -38.56 15.28 -0.19
CA ARG A 404 -38.06 14.97 -1.54
C ARG A 404 -38.43 13.57 -1.99
N VAL A 405 -38.34 12.59 -1.09
CA VAL A 405 -38.67 11.19 -1.38
C VAL A 405 -40.17 11.04 -1.63
N PHE A 406 -41.02 11.70 -0.83
CA PHE A 406 -42.47 11.72 -1.07
C PHE A 406 -42.90 12.52 -2.31
N ALA A 407 -42.07 13.42 -2.82
CA ALA A 407 -42.27 14.04 -4.14
C ALA A 407 -41.88 13.11 -5.30
N GLY A 408 -41.44 11.88 -5.02
CA GLY A 408 -41.06 10.87 -6.01
C GLY A 408 -39.57 10.81 -6.34
N GLY A 409 -38.73 11.57 -5.62
CA GLY A 409 -37.28 11.48 -5.71
C GLY A 409 -36.68 10.35 -4.85
N GLN A 410 -35.35 10.35 -4.74
CA GLN A 410 -34.57 9.52 -3.84
C GLN A 410 -33.42 10.34 -3.27
N GLY A 411 -32.78 9.89 -2.20
CA GLY A 411 -31.62 10.60 -1.67
C GLY A 411 -30.90 9.89 -0.54
N THR A 412 -29.68 10.35 -0.30
CA THR A 412 -28.84 9.91 0.81
C THR A 412 -28.57 11.09 1.73
N LEU A 413 -28.57 10.85 3.04
CA LEU A 413 -28.24 11.85 4.05
C LEU A 413 -27.44 11.21 5.18
N ALA A 414 -26.32 11.83 5.54
CA ALA A 414 -25.62 11.56 6.78
C ALA A 414 -26.13 12.54 7.87
N PHE A 415 -26.51 12.01 9.04
CA PHE A 415 -27.02 12.78 10.15
C PHE A 415 -26.63 12.15 11.50
N GLU A 416 -26.67 12.96 12.54
CA GLU A 416 -26.43 12.50 13.90
C GLU A 416 -27.74 12.13 14.59
N ILE A 417 -27.71 11.03 15.37
CA ILE A 417 -28.78 10.64 16.29
C ILE A 417 -28.29 10.67 17.74
N ILE A 418 -29.24 10.80 18.64
CA ILE A 418 -29.09 10.56 20.06
C ILE A 418 -29.99 9.35 20.38
N GLY A 419 -29.36 8.21 20.68
CA GLY A 419 -30.05 6.98 21.07
C GLY A 419 -30.86 7.18 22.35
N LEU A 420 -31.83 6.29 22.59
CA LEU A 420 -32.74 6.39 23.74
C LEU A 420 -32.02 6.26 25.09
N LYS A 421 -30.82 5.65 25.12
CA LYS A 421 -29.97 5.55 26.32
C LYS A 421 -28.85 6.61 26.34
N GLY A 422 -28.85 7.52 25.37
CA GLY A 422 -28.02 8.73 25.35
C GLY A 422 -26.75 8.65 24.51
N SER A 423 -26.46 7.53 23.83
CA SER A 423 -25.29 7.48 22.95
C SER A 423 -25.49 8.33 21.69
N ARG A 424 -24.40 8.92 21.19
CA ARG A 424 -24.42 9.71 19.95
C ARG A 424 -23.83 8.86 18.83
N ARG A 425 -24.56 8.74 17.71
CA ARG A 425 -24.13 7.96 16.54
C ARG A 425 -24.32 8.77 15.27
N TRP A 426 -23.40 8.61 14.33
CA TRP A 426 -23.53 9.11 12.97
C TRP A 426 -24.13 8.04 12.08
N LEU A 427 -25.28 8.33 11.50
CA LEU A 427 -25.98 7.43 10.59
C LEU A 427 -26.01 8.00 9.18
N GLU A 428 -25.89 7.13 8.19
CA GLU A 428 -26.11 7.46 6.78
C GLU A 428 -27.33 6.68 6.29
N THR A 429 -28.36 7.37 5.83
CA THR A 429 -29.59 6.76 5.35
C THR A 429 -29.75 7.00 3.86
N HIS A 430 -30.11 5.95 3.12
CA HIS A 430 -30.58 6.03 1.76
C HIS A 430 -32.08 5.74 1.72
N ALA A 431 -32.86 6.68 1.20
CA ALA A 431 -34.31 6.64 1.22
C ALA A 431 -34.92 6.63 -0.18
N VAL A 432 -35.86 5.72 -0.40
CA VAL A 432 -36.61 5.52 -1.65
C VAL A 432 -38.13 5.48 -1.39
N PRO A 433 -38.97 5.89 -2.35
CA PRO A 433 -40.41 5.88 -2.17
C PRO A 433 -40.96 4.46 -2.38
N LEU A 434 -41.79 3.99 -1.46
CA LEU A 434 -42.57 2.77 -1.61
C LEU A 434 -43.93 3.10 -2.22
N ARG A 435 -44.31 2.40 -3.30
CA ARG A 435 -45.56 2.62 -4.03
C ARG A 435 -46.52 1.45 -3.83
N ASP A 436 -47.82 1.77 -3.80
CA ASP A 436 -48.86 0.75 -3.91
C ASP A 436 -49.04 0.25 -5.34
N SER A 437 -49.95 -0.72 -5.53
CA SER A 437 -50.31 -1.29 -6.83
C SER A 437 -50.94 -0.27 -7.80
N GLN A 438 -51.32 0.93 -7.34
CA GLN A 438 -51.84 2.03 -8.16
C GLN A 438 -50.77 3.09 -8.46
N GLY A 439 -49.53 2.89 -8.00
CA GLY A 439 -48.39 3.78 -8.24
C GLY A 439 -48.31 4.97 -7.28
N LYS A 440 -49.21 5.08 -6.29
CA LYS A 440 -49.20 6.15 -5.28
C LYS A 440 -48.17 5.83 -4.21
N ILE A 441 -47.41 6.85 -3.78
CA ILE A 441 -46.41 6.70 -2.71
C ILE A 441 -47.14 6.57 -1.38
N THR A 442 -46.98 5.44 -0.70
CA THR A 442 -47.65 5.15 0.58
C THR A 442 -46.75 5.44 1.78
N SER A 443 -45.45 5.25 1.61
CA SER A 443 -44.44 5.34 2.65
C SER A 443 -43.07 5.47 1.99
N LEU A 444 -42.04 5.73 2.79
CA LEU A 444 -40.67 5.67 2.33
C LEU A 444 -39.96 4.48 2.97
N LEU A 445 -39.13 3.79 2.20
CA LEU A 445 -38.23 2.74 2.69
C LEU A 445 -36.83 3.35 2.82
N SER A 446 -36.18 3.14 3.95
CA SER A 446 -34.82 3.59 4.20
C SER A 446 -33.95 2.45 4.67
N ILE A 447 -32.75 2.37 4.10
CA ILE A 447 -31.66 1.56 4.62
C ILE A 447 -30.67 2.52 5.28
N THR A 448 -30.29 2.22 6.52
CA THR A 448 -29.48 3.11 7.36
C THR A 448 -28.30 2.35 7.92
N ARG A 449 -27.11 2.85 7.64
CA ARG A 449 -25.87 2.29 8.17
C ARG A 449 -25.30 3.19 9.26
N ASP A 450 -24.68 2.55 10.24
CA ASP A 450 -23.83 3.26 11.20
C ASP A 450 -22.50 3.61 10.51
N ILE A 451 -22.14 4.88 10.55
CA ILE A 451 -20.88 5.41 10.02
C ILE A 451 -20.04 6.06 11.10
N THR A 452 -20.37 5.85 12.39
CA THR A 452 -19.67 6.46 13.53
C THR A 452 -18.18 6.11 13.52
N GLU A 453 -17.85 4.82 13.42
CA GLU A 453 -16.44 4.38 13.31
C GLU A 453 -15.78 4.89 12.04
N ARG A 454 -16.48 4.90 10.90
CA ARG A 454 -15.93 5.42 9.64
C ARG A 454 -15.63 6.91 9.73
N LYS A 455 -16.51 7.70 10.33
CA LYS A 455 -16.35 9.14 10.55
C LYS A 455 -15.19 9.42 11.51
N ALA A 456 -15.14 8.71 12.65
CA ALA A 456 -14.04 8.80 13.59
C ALA A 456 -12.70 8.39 12.96
N ALA A 457 -12.68 7.32 12.16
CA ALA A 457 -11.49 6.87 11.43
C ALA A 457 -11.08 7.87 10.34
N THR A 458 -12.03 8.49 9.65
CA THR A 458 -11.73 9.50 8.62
C THR A 458 -11.14 10.76 9.25
N GLU A 459 -11.71 11.24 10.35
CA GLU A 459 -11.18 12.37 11.12
C GLU A 459 -9.80 12.02 11.71
N HIS A 460 -9.61 10.79 12.19
CA HIS A 460 -8.32 10.32 12.69
C HIS A 460 -7.28 10.19 11.56
N VAL A 461 -7.64 9.68 10.38
CA VAL A 461 -6.75 9.62 9.21
C VAL A 461 -6.41 11.02 8.70
N GLN A 462 -7.37 11.96 8.69
CA GLN A 462 -7.09 13.36 8.38
C GLN A 462 -6.15 13.99 9.41
N HIS A 463 -6.34 13.67 10.70
CA HIS A 463 -5.43 14.10 11.74
C HIS A 463 -4.02 13.53 11.53
N LEU A 464 -3.88 12.22 11.27
CA LEU A 464 -2.58 11.57 10.97
C LEU A 464 -1.93 12.06 9.66
N ALA A 465 -2.73 12.47 8.67
CA ALA A 465 -2.22 13.04 7.43
C ALA A 465 -1.55 14.40 7.65
N HIS A 466 -1.90 15.11 8.72
CA HIS A 466 -1.41 16.45 9.03
C HIS A 466 -0.60 16.57 10.34
N HIS A 467 -0.66 15.58 11.23
CA HIS A 467 -0.01 15.59 12.54
C HIS A 467 0.87 14.37 12.78
N ASP A 468 1.93 14.53 13.58
CA ASP A 468 2.80 13.46 14.06
C ASP A 468 2.06 12.61 15.11
N ALA A 469 2.02 11.30 14.90
CA ALA A 469 1.22 10.39 15.72
C ALA A 469 1.67 10.30 17.19
N LEU A 470 2.96 10.55 17.45
CA LEU A 470 3.52 10.47 18.81
C LEU A 470 3.34 11.78 19.57
N THR A 471 3.72 12.91 18.96
CA THR A 471 3.78 14.21 19.66
C THR A 471 2.53 15.07 19.46
N GLY A 472 1.67 14.76 18.48
CA GLY A 472 0.52 15.59 18.09
C GLY A 472 0.88 16.90 17.37
N LEU A 473 2.17 17.17 17.17
CA LEU A 473 2.67 18.33 16.42
C LEU A 473 2.31 18.23 14.94
N ALA A 474 2.48 19.31 14.17
CA ALA A 474 2.38 19.24 12.73
C ALA A 474 3.40 18.24 12.16
N ASN A 475 3.00 17.44 11.17
CA ASN A 475 3.93 16.57 10.46
C ASN A 475 4.56 17.31 9.27
N ARG A 476 5.44 16.60 8.53
CA ARG A 476 6.11 17.14 7.34
C ARG A 476 5.15 17.76 6.31
N ALA A 477 3.98 17.17 6.09
CA ALA A 477 3.01 17.63 5.10
C ALA A 477 2.35 18.95 5.53
N LEU A 478 1.83 19.02 6.76
CA LEU A 478 1.22 20.25 7.28
C LEU A 478 2.24 21.39 7.43
N LEU A 479 3.48 21.07 7.82
CA LEU A 479 4.57 22.04 7.87
C LEU A 479 4.83 22.68 6.50
N HIS A 480 4.98 21.88 5.44
CA HIS A 480 5.23 22.39 4.09
C HIS A 480 4.08 23.27 3.61
N GLU A 481 2.83 22.84 3.85
CA GLU A 481 1.65 23.61 3.47
C GLU A 481 1.62 24.98 4.18
N ARG A 482 1.81 25.00 5.51
CA ARG A 482 1.81 26.24 6.30
C ARG A 482 2.99 27.14 5.94
N LEU A 483 4.19 26.59 5.76
CA LEU A 483 5.37 27.36 5.38
C LEU A 483 5.22 27.96 3.98
N ALA A 484 4.69 27.22 3.00
CA ALA A 484 4.42 27.75 1.67
C ALA A 484 3.42 28.91 1.71
N GLN A 485 2.35 28.78 2.50
CA GLN A 485 1.38 29.87 2.71
C GLN A 485 2.03 31.08 3.42
N ALA A 486 2.84 30.84 4.45
CA ALA A 486 3.56 31.88 5.17
C ALA A 486 4.53 32.66 4.27
N ILE A 487 5.30 31.98 3.41
CA ILE A 487 6.20 32.61 2.45
C ILE A 487 5.43 33.52 1.49
N LEU A 488 4.28 33.08 0.98
CA LEU A 488 3.45 33.92 0.10
C LEU A 488 2.91 35.17 0.81
N LEU A 489 2.55 35.05 2.09
CA LEU A 489 2.11 36.18 2.90
C LEU A 489 3.27 37.14 3.21
N ALA A 490 4.42 36.60 3.61
CA ALA A 490 5.66 37.34 3.87
C ALA A 490 6.14 38.10 2.62
N GLN A 491 6.09 37.48 1.44
CA GLN A 491 6.39 38.13 0.15
C GLN A 491 5.49 39.33 -0.12
N ARG A 492 4.19 39.22 0.16
CA ARG A 492 3.23 40.31 -0.08
C ARG A 492 3.41 41.48 0.88
N LYS A 493 3.75 41.17 2.15
CA LYS A 493 3.95 42.18 3.19
C LYS A 493 5.39 42.73 3.27
N ASN A 494 6.33 42.07 2.58
CA ASN A 494 7.76 42.33 2.67
C ASN A 494 8.29 42.21 4.11
N GLU A 495 7.84 41.17 4.82
CA GLU A 495 8.22 40.84 6.19
C GLU A 495 9.10 39.58 6.20
N PRO A 496 10.16 39.51 7.02
CA PRO A 496 10.96 38.31 7.13
C PRO A 496 10.25 37.22 7.95
N LEU A 497 10.62 35.96 7.69
CA LEU A 497 10.25 34.81 8.53
C LEU A 497 11.50 33.97 8.80
N ALA A 498 11.50 33.20 9.89
CA ALA A 498 12.60 32.30 10.22
C ALA A 498 12.13 30.84 10.23
N VAL A 499 12.97 29.96 9.68
CA VAL A 499 12.85 28.50 9.81
C VAL A 499 13.99 28.01 10.69
N ILE A 500 13.65 27.38 11.79
CA ILE A 500 14.57 26.87 12.80
C ILE A 500 14.47 25.35 12.79
N PHE A 501 15.59 24.67 12.50
CA PHE A 501 15.73 23.23 12.54
C PHE A 501 16.39 22.84 13.86
N ILE A 502 15.82 21.87 14.58
CA ILE A 502 16.25 21.45 15.91
C ILE A 502 16.44 19.94 15.90
N ASP A 503 17.60 19.48 16.35
CA ASP A 503 17.91 18.06 16.51
C ASP A 503 18.37 17.78 17.94
N LEU A 504 17.90 16.69 18.54
CA LEU A 504 18.27 16.32 19.91
C LEU A 504 19.59 15.55 19.95
N ASP A 505 20.59 16.14 20.58
CA ASP A 505 21.91 15.54 20.68
C ASP A 505 21.86 14.21 21.43
N ARG A 506 22.50 13.20 20.83
CA ARG A 506 22.67 11.86 21.43
C ARG A 506 21.34 11.17 21.77
N PHE A 507 20.22 11.52 21.14
CA PHE A 507 18.94 10.84 21.35
C PHE A 507 19.02 9.32 21.12
N LYS A 508 19.81 8.89 20.13
CA LYS A 508 20.07 7.46 19.90
C LYS A 508 20.63 6.74 21.15
N HIS A 509 21.50 7.39 21.92
CA HIS A 509 22.04 6.81 23.15
C HIS A 509 20.96 6.63 24.22
N VAL A 510 19.96 7.52 24.27
CA VAL A 510 18.79 7.37 25.15
C VAL A 510 17.99 6.13 24.75
N ASN A 511 17.71 5.96 23.44
CA ASN A 511 17.03 4.76 22.94
C ASN A 511 17.81 3.48 23.21
N ASP A 512 19.12 3.48 22.96
CA ASP A 512 19.97 2.30 23.14
C ASP A 512 20.12 1.93 24.63
N SER A 513 20.09 2.91 25.54
CA SER A 513 20.29 2.69 26.98
C SER A 513 19.01 2.41 27.76
N LEU A 514 17.88 3.04 27.38
CA LEU A 514 16.62 3.03 28.14
C LEU A 514 15.45 2.44 27.35
N GLY A 515 15.66 2.08 26.08
CA GLY A 515 14.64 1.53 25.20
C GLY A 515 13.80 2.59 24.50
N HIS A 516 13.14 2.17 23.41
CA HIS A 516 12.35 3.07 22.56
C HIS A 516 11.17 3.73 23.29
N GLN A 517 10.57 3.08 24.28
CA GLN A 517 9.46 3.66 25.05
C GLN A 517 9.90 4.89 25.87
N ALA A 518 11.09 4.86 26.45
CA ALA A 518 11.66 6.02 27.16
C ALA A 518 12.00 7.16 26.19
N GLY A 519 12.51 6.82 25.00
CA GLY A 519 12.72 7.79 23.92
C GLY A 519 11.42 8.44 23.43
N ASP A 520 10.35 7.67 23.31
CA ASP A 520 9.03 8.19 22.91
C ASP A 520 8.48 9.17 23.96
N CYS A 521 8.56 8.82 25.25
CA CYS A 521 8.19 9.72 26.34
C CYS A 521 9.04 11.00 26.36
N LEU A 522 10.35 10.88 26.09
CA LEU A 522 11.23 12.04 25.96
C LEU A 522 10.78 12.98 24.84
N LEU A 523 10.46 12.43 23.67
CA LEU A 523 10.03 13.21 22.51
C LEU A 523 8.71 13.94 22.75
N VAL A 524 7.76 13.31 23.44
CA VAL A 524 6.50 13.95 23.86
C VAL A 524 6.77 15.12 24.81
N GLU A 525 7.65 14.93 25.80
CA GLU A 525 7.98 15.98 26.75
C GLU A 525 8.77 17.13 26.11
N VAL A 526 9.69 16.83 25.19
CA VAL A 526 10.38 17.83 24.36
C VAL A 526 9.37 18.64 23.54
N ALA A 527 8.41 17.97 22.88
CA ALA A 527 7.37 18.64 22.12
C ALA A 527 6.54 19.59 22.99
N ASN A 528 6.13 19.15 24.19
CA ASN A 528 5.39 19.98 25.14
C ASN A 528 6.19 21.22 25.54
N ARG A 529 7.47 21.06 25.88
CA ARG A 529 8.34 22.19 26.25
C ARG A 529 8.54 23.16 25.09
N LEU A 530 8.81 22.66 23.89
CA LEU A 530 8.94 23.51 22.70
C LEU A 530 7.66 24.28 22.39
N GLN A 531 6.47 23.70 22.59
CA GLN A 531 5.19 24.41 22.43
C GLN A 531 5.06 25.61 23.39
N THR A 532 5.62 25.52 24.60
CA THR A 532 5.59 26.66 25.55
C THR A 532 6.50 27.83 25.14
N CYS A 533 7.48 27.57 24.26
CA CYS A 533 8.42 28.59 23.80
C CYS A 533 7.85 29.47 22.67
N VAL A 534 6.75 29.06 22.03
CA VAL A 534 6.28 29.61 20.75
C VAL A 534 4.85 30.13 20.84
N ARG A 535 4.46 31.01 19.91
CA ARG A 535 3.10 31.58 19.86
C ARG A 535 2.17 30.66 19.07
N THR A 536 0.86 30.85 19.23
CA THR A 536 -0.14 30.13 18.41
C THR A 536 -0.08 30.46 16.92
N SER A 537 0.52 31.59 16.55
CA SER A 537 0.78 31.97 15.16
C SER A 537 1.95 31.20 14.54
N ASP A 538 2.90 30.76 15.36
CA ASP A 538 4.08 30.03 14.93
C ASP A 538 3.72 28.57 14.64
N THR A 539 4.50 27.90 13.79
CA THR A 539 4.27 26.48 13.48
C THR A 539 5.41 25.64 14.00
N LEU A 540 5.12 24.78 14.97
CA LEU A 540 6.03 23.75 15.45
C LEU A 540 5.63 22.39 14.85
N ALA A 541 6.61 21.71 14.27
CA ALA A 541 6.45 20.43 13.58
C ALA A 541 7.53 19.44 13.98
N ARG A 542 7.22 18.15 13.85
CA ARG A 542 8.20 17.05 13.96
C ARG A 542 8.31 16.34 12.61
N LEU A 543 9.53 16.24 12.08
CA LEU A 543 9.78 15.63 10.78
C LEU A 543 9.95 14.11 10.84
N GLY A 544 10.36 13.60 11.99
CA GLY A 544 10.64 12.19 12.26
C GLY A 544 11.85 12.05 13.18
N GLY A 545 11.98 10.92 13.88
CA GLY A 545 13.09 10.71 14.82
C GLY A 545 13.15 11.78 15.90
N ASP A 546 14.32 12.41 16.05
CA ASP A 546 14.69 13.47 16.98
C ASP A 546 14.64 14.88 16.36
N GLU A 547 14.10 15.03 15.15
CA GLU A 547 14.11 16.29 14.39
C GLU A 547 12.80 17.08 14.51
N PHE A 548 12.91 18.33 14.93
CA PHE A 548 11.82 19.30 15.03
C PHE A 548 12.09 20.52 14.16
N ILE A 549 11.04 21.10 13.57
CA ILE A 549 11.12 22.37 12.84
C ILE A 549 10.15 23.37 13.45
N LEU A 550 10.64 24.59 13.64
CA LEU A 550 9.87 25.73 14.07
C LEU A 550 9.89 26.81 12.97
N VAL A 551 8.71 27.29 12.60
CA VAL A 551 8.52 28.43 11.69
C VAL A 551 8.00 29.61 12.50
N LEU A 552 8.79 30.69 12.54
CA LEU A 552 8.42 31.93 13.20
C LEU A 552 7.89 32.93 12.18
N LEU A 553 6.69 33.44 12.44
CA LEU A 553 6.03 34.45 11.61
C LEU A 553 6.20 35.84 12.23
N ASP A 554 6.03 36.88 11.40
CA ASP A 554 6.01 38.28 11.81
C ASP A 554 7.25 38.71 12.64
N ILE A 555 8.44 38.24 12.24
CA ILE A 555 9.70 38.65 12.88
C ILE A 555 10.22 39.94 12.23
N THR A 556 11.01 40.71 12.99
CA THR A 556 11.64 41.95 12.51
C THR A 556 13.08 41.75 12.03
N GLY A 557 13.70 40.61 12.38
CA GLY A 557 15.03 40.23 11.93
C GLY A 557 15.63 39.07 12.74
N ALA A 558 16.92 38.80 12.54
CA ALA A 558 17.65 37.69 13.16
C ALA A 558 17.63 37.69 14.71
N HIS A 559 17.47 38.86 15.33
CA HIS A 559 17.44 39.00 16.79
C HIS A 559 16.22 38.30 17.42
N ASP A 560 15.06 38.37 16.77
CA ASP A 560 13.83 37.73 17.27
C ASP A 560 13.95 36.20 17.23
N ALA A 561 14.54 35.65 16.16
CA ALA A 561 14.84 34.23 16.05
C ALA A 561 15.83 33.78 17.15
N THR A 562 16.87 34.58 17.39
CA THR A 562 17.85 34.32 18.46
C THR A 562 17.20 34.25 19.84
N HIS A 563 16.28 35.17 20.14
CA HIS A 563 15.58 35.20 21.42
C HIS A 563 14.68 33.97 21.63
N VAL A 564 14.01 33.49 20.58
CA VAL A 564 13.24 32.23 20.66
C VAL A 564 14.17 31.03 20.87
N VAL A 565 15.31 30.98 20.19
CA VAL A 565 16.30 29.92 20.37
C VAL A 565 16.86 29.88 21.78
N GLN A 566 17.14 31.04 22.39
CA GLN A 566 17.55 31.11 23.79
C GLN A 566 16.49 30.56 24.75
N LYS A 567 15.20 30.82 24.49
CA LYS A 567 14.09 30.21 25.26
C LYS A 567 14.06 28.69 25.09
N ILE A 568 14.28 28.19 23.87
CA ILE A 568 14.34 26.76 23.59
C ILE A 568 15.48 26.11 24.39
N PHE A 569 16.68 26.69 24.37
CA PHE A 569 17.79 26.20 25.20
C PHE A 569 17.43 26.15 26.68
N ALA A 570 16.85 27.23 27.22
CA ALA A 570 16.46 27.27 28.63
C ALA A 570 15.40 26.22 28.99
N ALA A 571 14.46 25.94 28.09
CA ALA A 571 13.42 24.93 28.30
C ALA A 571 13.98 23.49 28.23
N LEU A 572 14.88 23.21 27.29
CA LEU A 572 15.47 21.88 27.11
C LEU A 572 16.61 21.58 28.10
N GLN A 573 17.25 22.60 28.68
CA GLN A 573 18.26 22.43 29.74
C GLN A 573 17.67 21.92 31.06
N GLN A 574 16.36 22.08 31.30
CA GLN A 574 15.76 21.52 32.51
C GLN A 574 15.78 19.98 32.46
N PRO A 575 16.09 19.29 33.58
CA PRO A 575 16.08 17.83 33.59
C PRO A 575 14.72 17.25 33.16
N PHE A 576 14.76 16.18 32.36
CA PHE A 576 13.61 15.37 31.98
C PHE A 576 13.47 14.23 33.00
N LEU A 577 12.30 14.10 33.63
CA LEU A 577 12.02 13.01 34.55
C LEU A 577 11.35 11.86 33.78
N LEU A 578 12.12 10.81 33.49
CA LEU A 578 11.65 9.62 32.77
C LEU A 578 11.86 8.40 33.67
N GLU A 579 10.79 7.67 33.99
CA GLU A 579 10.82 6.47 34.84
C GLU A 579 11.59 6.65 36.17
N ASN A 580 11.39 7.80 36.84
CA ASN A 580 12.09 8.22 38.08
C ASN A 580 13.61 8.46 37.93
N ARG A 581 14.11 8.72 36.71
CA ARG A 581 15.49 9.14 36.45
C ARG A 581 15.51 10.53 35.82
N GLU A 582 16.50 11.33 36.20
CA GLU A 582 16.75 12.63 35.60
C GLU A 582 17.69 12.49 34.40
N LEU A 583 17.27 13.02 33.25
CA LEU A 583 18.04 13.01 32.02
C LEU A 583 18.17 14.44 31.51
N THR A 584 19.34 14.80 31.00
CA THR A 584 19.56 16.09 30.34
C THR A 584 19.84 15.83 28.87
N VAL A 585 19.10 16.52 28.01
CA VAL A 585 19.22 16.42 26.55
C VAL A 585 19.47 17.82 26.02
N THR A 586 20.42 17.95 25.11
CA THR A 586 20.78 19.24 24.51
C THR A 586 20.33 19.28 23.05
N PRO A 587 19.94 20.46 22.53
CA PRO A 587 19.61 20.60 21.11
C PRO A 587 20.79 21.15 20.31
N SER A 588 20.95 20.67 19.07
CA SER A 588 21.71 21.36 18.02
C SER A 588 20.72 22.06 17.09
N ILE A 589 20.93 23.37 16.84
CA ILE A 589 19.93 24.21 16.17
C ILE A 589 20.51 24.93 14.95
N GLY A 590 19.78 24.90 13.84
CA GLY A 590 20.09 25.64 12.61
C GLY A 590 19.00 26.61 12.24
N ILE A 591 19.35 27.80 11.76
CA ILE A 591 18.39 28.87 11.47
C ILE A 591 18.58 29.34 10.03
N SER A 592 17.49 29.45 9.27
CA SER A 592 17.47 30.16 7.98
C SER A 592 16.41 31.25 7.99
N LEU A 593 16.68 32.34 7.27
CA LEU A 593 15.84 33.52 7.18
C LEU A 593 15.31 33.72 5.77
N PHE A 594 14.01 33.89 5.62
CA PHE A 594 13.42 34.37 4.38
C PHE A 594 13.43 35.90 4.36
N PRO A 595 13.77 36.56 3.23
CA PRO A 595 14.11 35.99 1.91
C PRO A 595 15.61 35.74 1.67
N GLU A 596 16.48 36.03 2.64
CA GLU A 596 17.95 36.05 2.47
C GLU A 596 18.54 34.66 2.17
N ASP A 597 18.06 33.65 2.90
CA ASP A 597 18.58 32.29 2.87
C ASP A 597 17.75 31.34 2.00
N GLY A 598 16.70 31.82 1.34
CA GLY A 598 15.89 30.98 0.44
C GLY A 598 14.56 31.61 0.04
N ARG A 599 13.98 31.15 -1.07
CA ARG A 599 12.72 31.71 -1.62
C ARG A 599 11.53 30.75 -1.62
N ASN A 600 11.75 29.51 -1.24
CA ASN A 600 10.71 28.48 -1.15
C ASN A 600 10.93 27.61 0.10
N ALA A 601 9.92 26.83 0.47
CA ALA A 601 9.92 26.02 1.69
C ALA A 601 11.08 25.02 1.72
N ASP A 602 11.31 24.29 0.63
CA ASP A 602 12.35 23.26 0.55
C ASP A 602 13.76 23.86 0.74
N GLU A 603 14.02 25.02 0.13
CA GLU A 603 15.30 25.72 0.22
C GLU A 603 15.59 26.21 1.64
N LEU A 604 14.61 26.82 2.30
CA LEU A 604 14.75 27.30 3.68
C LEU A 604 14.94 26.13 4.67
N ILE A 605 14.15 25.07 4.53
CA ILE A 605 14.28 23.88 5.39
C ILE A 605 15.66 23.25 5.21
N ARG A 606 16.11 23.06 3.96
CA ARG A 606 17.44 22.50 3.66
C ARG A 606 18.57 23.37 4.20
N ASN A 607 18.47 24.69 4.06
CA ASN A 607 19.52 25.59 4.51
C ASN A 607 19.56 25.69 6.05
N ALA A 608 18.41 25.61 6.72
CA ALA A 608 18.34 25.47 8.18
C ALA A 608 18.94 24.13 8.66
N ASP A 609 18.71 23.03 7.95
CA ASP A 609 19.33 21.72 8.22
C ASP A 609 20.86 21.78 8.09
N THR A 610 21.39 22.39 7.03
CA THR A 610 22.83 22.62 6.87
C THR A 610 23.43 23.42 8.03
N ALA A 611 22.73 24.46 8.51
CA ALA A 611 23.18 25.24 9.66
C ALA A 611 23.14 24.44 10.97
N MET A 612 22.15 23.55 11.14
CA MET A 612 22.02 22.66 12.30
C MET A 612 23.18 21.66 12.34
N TYR A 613 23.55 21.11 11.18
CA TYR A 613 24.70 20.22 11.08
C TYR A 613 26.00 20.92 11.50
N GLN A 614 26.20 22.20 11.13
CA GLN A 614 27.34 22.96 11.64
C GLN A 614 27.29 23.19 13.15
N ALA A 615 26.11 23.35 13.73
CA ALA A 615 25.99 23.39 15.19
C ALA A 615 26.43 22.07 15.84
N LYS A 616 26.20 20.93 15.18
CA LYS A 616 26.72 19.63 15.64
C LYS A 616 28.24 19.55 15.59
N GLU A 617 28.85 20.05 14.51
CA GLU A 617 30.31 20.06 14.35
C GLU A 617 30.99 21.06 15.30
N ALA A 618 30.33 22.19 15.60
CA ALA A 618 30.84 23.22 16.50
C ALA A 618 30.78 22.85 18.00
N GLY A 619 30.56 21.58 18.33
CA GLY A 619 30.56 21.07 19.70
C GLY A 619 29.19 20.66 20.24
N ARG A 620 28.12 20.73 19.43
CA ARG A 620 26.71 20.47 19.83
C ARG A 620 26.22 21.45 20.90
N ASN A 621 24.95 21.35 21.32
CA ASN A 621 24.35 22.28 22.29
C ASN A 621 24.56 23.78 21.94
N THR A 622 24.44 24.11 20.65
CA THR A 622 24.64 25.46 20.12
C THR A 622 23.72 25.70 18.93
N PHE A 623 23.70 26.94 18.42
CA PHE A 623 22.93 27.28 17.23
C PHE A 623 23.77 28.05 16.21
N HIS A 624 23.45 27.87 14.93
CA HIS A 624 24.06 28.62 13.83
C HIS A 624 23.01 29.16 12.86
N PHE A 625 23.24 30.37 12.36
CA PHE A 625 22.53 30.89 11.19
C PHE A 625 23.16 30.34 9.93
N TYR A 626 22.35 30.04 8.92
CA TYR A 626 22.81 29.71 7.60
C TYR A 626 23.61 30.87 7.01
N THR A 627 24.73 30.56 6.36
CA THR A 627 25.45 31.51 5.49
C THR A 627 25.75 30.84 4.16
N ALA A 628 25.81 31.62 3.07
CA ALA A 628 26.05 31.06 1.72
C ALA A 628 27.37 30.26 1.60
N ASP A 629 28.36 30.54 2.46
CA ASP A 629 29.63 29.79 2.56
C ASP A 629 29.46 28.37 3.14
N MET A 630 28.32 28.04 3.74
CA MET A 630 28.08 26.74 4.40
C MET A 630 27.88 25.58 3.42
N ASN A 631 27.28 25.82 2.25
CA ASN A 631 27.11 24.79 1.22
C ASN A 631 28.46 24.39 0.57
N ALA A 632 29.42 25.32 0.49
CA ALA A 632 30.77 25.02 0.00
C ALA A 632 31.52 24.09 0.98
N ARG A 633 31.32 24.27 2.29
CA ARG A 633 31.96 23.44 3.33
C ARG A 633 31.48 21.98 3.35
N ALA A 634 30.20 21.72 3.08
CA ALA A 634 29.67 20.35 3.03
C ALA A 634 30.26 19.54 1.86
N LEU A 635 30.42 20.19 0.69
CA LEU A 635 31.14 19.60 -0.46
C LEU A 635 32.64 19.46 -0.17
N ASP A 636 33.25 20.43 0.50
CA ASP A 636 34.64 20.36 0.93
C ASP A 636 34.90 19.22 1.92
N LEU A 637 33.96 18.91 2.84
CA LEU A 637 34.09 17.81 3.79
C LEU A 637 34.05 16.44 3.11
N LEU A 638 33.18 16.27 2.12
CA LEU A 638 33.15 15.06 1.28
C LEU A 638 34.46 14.89 0.48
N ALA A 639 34.99 16.00 -0.07
CA ALA A 639 36.28 15.99 -0.75
C ALA A 639 37.43 15.68 0.23
N LEU A 640 37.39 16.24 1.44
CA LEU A 640 38.36 16.04 2.51
C LEU A 640 38.37 14.59 2.98
N GLU A 641 37.22 13.94 3.13
CA GLU A 641 37.12 12.52 3.49
C GLU A 641 37.76 11.62 2.42
N ALA A 642 37.40 11.84 1.16
CA ALA A 642 37.92 11.06 0.04
C ALA A 642 39.44 11.24 -0.15
N ALA A 643 39.96 12.42 0.17
CA ALA A 643 41.39 12.70 0.16
C ALA A 643 42.10 12.05 1.37
N LEU A 644 41.55 12.18 2.59
CA LEU A 644 42.16 11.65 3.81
C LEU A 644 42.31 10.13 3.78
N ARG A 645 41.35 9.40 3.18
CA ARG A 645 41.45 7.95 3.01
C ARG A 645 42.68 7.51 2.20
N ARG A 646 43.14 8.35 1.26
CA ARG A 646 44.32 8.09 0.41
C ARG A 646 45.62 8.66 0.99
N ALA A 647 45.55 9.53 2.00
CA ALA A 647 46.71 10.23 2.54
C ALA A 647 47.75 9.28 3.17
N LEU A 648 47.29 8.20 3.82
CA LEU A 648 48.17 7.17 4.38
C LEU A 648 48.89 6.34 3.31
N GLU A 649 48.25 6.08 2.16
CA GLU A 649 48.83 5.31 1.06
C GLU A 649 49.83 6.13 0.23
N ARG A 650 49.76 7.45 0.35
CA ARG A 650 50.52 8.42 -0.47
C ARG A 650 51.61 9.16 0.30
N ASP A 651 51.90 8.75 1.54
CA ASP A 651 52.87 9.41 2.41
C ASP A 651 52.62 10.92 2.59
N GLU A 652 51.34 11.34 2.59
CA GLU A 652 50.96 12.76 2.72
C GLU A 652 50.89 13.22 4.19
N LEU A 653 50.88 12.28 5.14
CA LEU A 653 50.95 12.59 6.57
C LEU A 653 52.41 12.72 7.01
N VAL A 654 52.72 13.80 7.72
CA VAL A 654 54.07 14.12 8.20
C VAL A 654 54.03 14.48 9.69
N MET A 655 55.12 14.22 10.40
CA MET A 655 55.22 14.47 11.85
C MET A 655 56.00 15.74 12.14
N PHE A 656 55.38 16.63 12.91
CA PHE A 656 56.03 17.83 13.46
C PHE A 656 56.23 17.63 14.96
N TYR A 657 57.21 18.30 15.53
CA TYR A 657 57.60 18.14 16.92
C TYR A 657 57.65 19.50 17.60
N GLN A 658 57.04 19.60 18.78
CA GLN A 658 57.10 20.80 19.61
C GLN A 658 57.83 20.49 20.92
N PRO A 659 58.81 21.31 21.35
CA PRO A 659 59.60 21.01 22.53
C PRO A 659 58.85 21.28 23.84
N LYS A 660 59.09 20.40 24.82
CA LYS A 660 58.69 20.55 26.23
C LYS A 660 59.91 20.95 27.05
N ILE A 661 59.82 22.08 27.74
CA ILE A 661 60.92 22.67 28.49
C ILE A 661 60.68 22.50 29.99
N GLU A 662 61.69 22.01 30.71
CA GLU A 662 61.70 21.99 32.16
C GLU A 662 61.99 23.38 32.71
N LEU A 663 61.06 23.95 33.48
CA LEU A 663 61.14 25.33 33.93
C LEU A 663 62.30 25.57 34.92
N ALA A 664 62.65 24.56 35.72
CA ALA A 664 63.74 24.67 36.69
C ALA A 664 65.14 24.73 36.05
N SER A 665 65.38 23.98 34.97
CA SER A 665 66.69 23.89 34.31
C SER A 665 66.78 24.64 32.98
N GLY A 666 65.65 25.02 32.40
CA GLY A 666 65.55 25.59 31.06
C GLY A 666 65.91 24.61 29.93
N ARG A 667 66.05 23.31 30.24
CA ARG A 667 66.42 22.29 29.25
C ARG A 667 65.19 21.67 28.61
N MET A 668 65.35 21.29 27.35
CA MET A 668 64.39 20.43 26.66
C MET A 668 64.51 19.02 27.19
N ILE A 669 63.41 18.47 27.70
CA ILE A 669 63.37 17.12 28.28
C ILE A 669 62.51 16.16 27.44
N GLY A 670 61.68 16.69 26.56
CA GLY A 670 60.82 15.92 25.67
C GLY A 670 60.24 16.78 24.56
N VAL A 671 59.48 16.12 23.69
CA VAL A 671 58.76 16.75 22.59
C VAL A 671 57.36 16.16 22.48
N GLU A 672 56.41 16.95 22.00
CA GLU A 672 55.11 16.45 21.55
C GLU A 672 55.14 16.24 20.04
N ALA A 673 54.73 15.05 19.60
CA ALA A 673 54.60 14.66 18.22
C ALA A 673 53.21 15.00 17.69
N LEU A 674 53.17 15.92 16.72
CA LEU A 674 51.99 16.54 16.19
C LEU A 674 51.84 16.20 14.71
N ILE A 675 50.77 15.49 14.36
CA ILE A 675 50.48 15.11 12.97
C ILE A 675 50.22 16.38 12.15
N ARG A 676 50.70 16.42 10.91
CA ARG A 676 50.33 17.39 9.89
C ARG A 676 50.00 16.65 8.60
N TRP A 677 49.05 17.17 7.82
CA TRP A 677 48.72 16.59 6.53
C TRP A 677 49.16 17.54 5.42
N GLN A 678 50.13 17.10 4.63
CA GLN A 678 50.65 17.84 3.48
C GLN A 678 49.95 17.38 2.21
N HIS A 679 48.85 18.04 1.87
CA HIS A 679 48.08 17.75 0.67
C HIS A 679 48.68 18.47 -0.55
N PRO A 680 48.77 17.83 -1.73
CA PRO A 680 49.37 18.43 -2.93
C PRO A 680 48.72 19.75 -3.39
N GLU A 681 47.39 19.86 -3.22
CA GLU A 681 46.62 21.04 -3.66
C GLU A 681 46.31 22.02 -2.51
N TRP A 682 46.14 21.51 -1.29
CA TRP A 682 45.71 22.33 -0.14
C TRP A 682 46.87 22.77 0.76
N GLY A 683 48.08 22.32 0.45
CA GLY A 683 49.25 22.57 1.30
C GLY A 683 49.11 21.88 2.66
N LEU A 684 49.55 22.55 3.72
CA LEU A 684 49.51 22.01 5.07
C LEU A 684 48.10 22.15 5.69
N VAL A 685 47.35 21.05 5.71
CA VAL A 685 46.01 20.99 6.29
C VAL A 685 46.10 20.89 7.81
N SER A 686 45.35 21.76 8.50
CA SER A 686 45.34 21.82 9.97
C SER A 686 44.75 20.54 10.59
N PRO A 687 45.34 19.99 11.67
CA PRO A 687 44.79 18.86 12.43
C PRO A 687 43.36 19.08 12.91
N ALA A 688 43.04 20.30 13.34
CA ALA A 688 41.69 20.67 13.77
C ALA A 688 40.64 20.47 12.68
N ARG A 689 41.03 20.42 11.40
CA ARG A 689 40.13 20.22 10.25
C ARG A 689 39.92 18.74 9.91
N PHE A 690 40.94 17.89 10.04
CA PHE A 690 40.86 16.50 9.56
C PHE A 690 40.79 15.44 10.67
N ILE A 691 41.26 15.72 11.89
CA ILE A 691 41.19 14.75 13.01
C ILE A 691 39.74 14.44 13.40
N PRO A 692 38.82 15.41 13.58
CA PRO A 692 37.42 15.11 13.89
C PRO A 692 36.77 14.21 12.84
N LEU A 693 37.01 14.50 11.56
CA LEU A 693 36.55 13.68 10.44
C LEU A 693 37.14 12.26 10.48
N ALA A 694 38.42 12.12 10.83
CA ALA A 694 39.07 10.83 10.99
C ALA A 694 38.46 10.02 12.14
N GLU A 695 38.06 10.67 13.23
CA GLU A 695 37.43 10.03 14.38
C GLU A 695 36.04 9.49 14.03
N GLU A 696 35.21 10.28 13.34
CA GLU A 696 33.87 9.89 12.92
C GLU A 696 33.88 8.73 11.93
N THR A 697 34.72 8.84 10.89
CA THR A 697 34.84 7.83 9.83
C THR A 697 35.64 6.59 10.25
N GLY A 698 36.36 6.65 11.37
CA GLY A 698 37.20 5.57 11.88
C GLY A 698 38.60 5.51 11.27
N LEU A 699 38.95 6.43 10.37
CA LEU A 699 40.30 6.58 9.81
C LEU A 699 41.34 6.98 10.86
N ILE A 700 40.92 7.47 12.04
CA ILE A 700 41.84 7.83 13.13
C ILE A 700 42.63 6.62 13.66
N LEU A 701 42.09 5.41 13.51
CA LEU A 701 42.72 4.19 14.01
C LEU A 701 44.02 3.87 13.24
N PRO A 702 44.03 3.75 11.90
CA PRO A 702 45.26 3.55 11.14
C PRO A 702 46.18 4.78 11.18
N ILE A 703 45.64 6.00 11.24
CA ILE A 703 46.46 7.23 11.38
C ILE A 703 47.21 7.24 12.70
N GLY A 704 46.54 6.89 13.80
CA GLY A 704 47.14 6.85 15.12
C GLY A 704 48.19 5.74 15.27
N GLU A 705 47.99 4.58 14.64
CA GLU A 705 49.03 3.53 14.59
C GLU A 705 50.29 4.00 13.85
N TRP A 706 50.11 4.65 12.70
CA TRP A 706 51.20 5.27 11.95
C TRP A 706 51.93 6.33 12.78
N ALA A 707 51.18 7.21 13.45
CA ALA A 707 51.73 8.29 14.27
C ALA A 707 52.60 7.76 15.42
N LEU A 708 52.10 6.76 16.15
CA LEU A 708 52.86 6.09 17.23
C LEU A 708 54.16 5.48 16.71
N ARG A 709 54.11 4.79 15.57
CA ARG A 709 55.27 4.14 14.98
C ARG A 709 56.34 5.15 14.57
N VAL A 710 55.95 6.22 13.86
CA VAL A 710 56.86 7.27 13.40
C VAL A 710 57.47 8.02 14.58
N ALA A 711 56.65 8.38 15.58
CA ALA A 711 57.13 9.05 16.80
C ALA A 711 58.15 8.19 17.55
N CYS A 712 57.88 6.88 17.72
CA CYS A 712 58.80 5.97 18.39
C CYS A 712 60.12 5.82 17.62
N GLN A 713 60.06 5.66 16.30
CA GLN A 713 61.25 5.58 15.44
C GLN A 713 62.11 6.84 15.52
N GLN A 714 61.47 8.02 15.50
CA GLN A 714 62.17 9.29 15.61
C GLN A 714 62.85 9.46 16.97
N ALA A 715 62.19 9.04 18.06
CA ALA A 715 62.78 9.07 19.40
C ALA A 715 64.02 8.18 19.49
N VAL A 716 63.97 6.96 18.94
CA VAL A 716 65.15 6.07 18.86
C VAL A 716 66.28 6.71 18.06
N ALA A 717 65.97 7.39 16.95
CA ALA A 717 66.96 8.10 16.15
C ALA A 717 67.65 9.22 16.94
N TRP A 718 66.92 9.96 17.78
CA TRP A 718 67.51 10.97 18.67
C TRP A 718 68.34 10.34 19.80
N HIS A 719 67.89 9.23 20.38
CA HIS A 719 68.63 8.52 21.43
C HIS A 719 69.97 7.98 20.89
N ALA A 720 70.00 7.50 19.66
CA ALA A 720 71.23 7.07 18.98
C ALA A 720 72.22 8.24 18.76
N GLN A 721 71.73 9.48 18.70
CA GLN A 721 72.54 10.71 18.62
C GLN A 721 72.93 11.25 20.01
N GLY A 722 72.65 10.51 21.08
CA GLY A 722 72.94 10.90 22.47
C GLY A 722 71.92 11.87 23.09
N GLN A 723 70.81 12.14 22.41
CA GLN A 723 69.73 12.98 22.93
C GLN A 723 68.64 12.11 23.55
N ILE A 724 68.64 12.00 24.89
CA ILE A 724 67.63 11.23 25.61
C ILE A 724 66.41 12.13 25.83
N LEU A 725 65.47 12.10 24.89
CA LEU A 725 64.21 12.86 24.93
C LEU A 725 63.03 11.92 25.05
N SER A 726 61.99 12.35 25.77
CA SER A 726 60.68 11.70 25.67
C SER A 726 59.89 12.22 24.48
N VAL A 727 59.04 11.36 23.92
CA VAL A 727 58.11 11.73 22.86
C VAL A 727 56.69 11.50 23.36
N ALA A 728 55.89 12.57 23.33
CA ALA A 728 54.49 12.54 23.66
C ALA A 728 53.65 12.38 22.39
N VAL A 729 52.66 11.49 22.41
CA VAL A 729 51.78 11.23 21.27
C VAL A 729 50.33 11.27 21.73
N ASN A 730 49.53 12.09 21.06
CA ASN A 730 48.10 12.18 21.29
C ASN A 730 47.37 10.91 20.85
N LEU A 731 46.49 10.41 21.72
CA LEU A 731 45.60 9.30 21.43
C LEU A 731 44.14 9.76 21.41
N ALA A 732 43.48 9.47 20.29
CA ALA A 732 42.06 9.73 20.12
C ALA A 732 41.19 8.86 21.05
N ALA A 733 40.04 9.38 21.46
CA ALA A 733 39.10 8.67 22.35
C ALA A 733 38.62 7.34 21.76
N ARG A 734 38.55 7.23 20.43
CA ARG A 734 38.15 6.00 19.73
C ARG A 734 39.25 4.93 19.77
N GLN A 735 40.53 5.31 19.84
CA GLN A 735 41.64 4.36 19.97
C GLN A 735 41.66 3.71 21.35
N PHE A 736 41.36 4.48 22.41
CA PHE A 736 41.31 3.98 23.79
C PHE A 736 40.25 2.91 24.04
N ARG A 737 39.18 2.92 23.25
CA ARG A 737 38.11 1.91 23.30
C ARG A 737 38.46 0.62 22.56
N GLN A 738 39.58 0.56 21.85
CA GLN A 738 40.00 -0.68 21.20
C GLN A 738 40.55 -1.67 22.25
N PRO A 739 39.99 -2.88 22.35
CA PRO A 739 40.45 -3.89 23.32
C PRO A 739 41.92 -4.29 23.16
N ALA A 740 42.52 -4.04 21.99
CA ALA A 740 43.88 -4.43 21.66
C ALA A 740 44.91 -3.29 21.76
N LEU A 741 44.55 -2.08 22.23
CA LEU A 741 45.45 -0.92 22.21
C LEU A 741 46.78 -1.19 22.93
N ALA A 742 46.73 -1.71 24.16
CA ALA A 742 47.93 -2.00 24.94
C ALA A 742 48.85 -3.01 24.23
N ALA A 743 48.27 -4.07 23.65
CA ALA A 743 48.99 -5.05 22.86
C ALA A 743 49.68 -4.41 21.63
N ARG A 744 48.99 -3.52 20.92
CA ARG A 744 49.56 -2.81 19.75
C ARG A 744 50.68 -1.86 20.13
N VAL A 745 50.55 -1.13 21.24
CA VAL A 745 51.63 -0.28 21.76
C VAL A 745 52.86 -1.12 22.12
N ALA A 746 52.67 -2.27 22.78
CA ALA A 746 53.75 -3.20 23.09
C ALA A 746 54.45 -3.74 21.82
N GLU A 747 53.67 -4.09 20.78
CA GLU A 747 54.21 -4.50 19.48
C GLU A 747 55.07 -3.40 18.82
N ILE A 748 54.60 -2.15 18.85
CA ILE A 748 55.34 -1.01 18.27
C ILE A 748 56.63 -0.74 19.04
N LEU A 749 56.59 -0.75 20.38
CA LEU A 749 57.77 -0.56 21.21
C LEU A 749 58.80 -1.68 20.99
N ALA A 750 58.35 -2.93 20.91
CA ALA A 750 59.21 -4.07 20.62
C ALA A 750 59.84 -3.98 19.21
N ALA A 751 59.07 -3.53 18.21
CA ALA A 751 59.55 -3.39 16.84
C ALA A 751 60.53 -2.22 16.65
N THR A 752 60.34 -1.12 17.39
CA THR A 752 61.20 0.07 17.29
C THR A 752 62.41 0.02 18.21
N GLY A 753 62.32 -0.74 19.32
CA GLY A 753 63.35 -0.82 20.35
C GLY A 753 63.38 0.40 21.29
N LEU A 754 62.35 1.24 21.29
CA LEU A 754 62.26 2.39 22.19
C LEU A 754 62.04 1.91 23.64
N ASN A 755 62.77 2.49 24.59
CA ASN A 755 62.48 2.29 26.01
C ASN A 755 61.06 2.80 26.33
N PRO A 756 60.15 1.96 26.88
CA PRO A 756 58.77 2.37 27.18
C PRO A 756 58.65 3.67 27.97
N ALA A 757 59.56 3.95 28.91
CA ALA A 757 59.55 5.17 29.72
C ALA A 757 59.78 6.47 28.92
N ALA A 758 60.31 6.36 27.69
CA ALA A 758 60.51 7.48 26.78
C ALA A 758 59.26 7.81 25.94
N LEU A 759 58.26 6.93 25.92
CA LEU A 759 56.97 7.19 25.27
C LEU A 759 55.98 7.72 26.31
N GLU A 760 55.37 8.85 25.99
CA GLU A 760 54.27 9.46 26.74
C GLU A 760 53.02 9.42 25.86
N LEU A 761 51.92 8.91 26.39
CA LEU A 761 50.63 8.86 25.69
C LEU A 761 49.70 9.89 26.30
N GLU A 762 49.24 10.82 25.47
CA GLU A 762 48.37 11.91 25.89
C GLU A 762 46.92 11.53 25.56
N ILE A 763 46.03 11.72 26.52
CA ILE A 763 44.61 11.48 26.35
C ILE A 763 43.84 12.68 26.88
N THR A 764 42.86 13.17 26.13
CA THR A 764 42.06 14.31 26.57
C THR A 764 41.20 13.96 27.78
N GLU A 765 40.94 14.93 28.64
CA GLU A 765 40.07 14.77 29.81
C GLU A 765 38.70 14.19 29.44
N SER A 766 38.11 14.70 28.36
CA SER A 766 36.79 14.26 27.86
C SER A 766 36.78 12.79 27.42
N ALA A 767 37.90 12.27 26.89
CA ALA A 767 38.01 10.89 26.46
C ALA A 767 37.98 9.90 27.65
N ILE A 768 38.56 10.31 28.79
CA ILE A 768 38.58 9.49 30.01
C ILE A 768 37.18 9.38 30.63
N MET A 769 36.40 10.46 30.60
CA MET A 769 35.13 10.57 31.33
C MET A 769 33.97 9.79 30.73
N HIS A 770 34.09 9.28 29.49
CA HIS A 770 33.00 8.58 28.79
C HIS A 770 32.80 7.13 29.25
N ASP A 771 33.88 6.41 29.61
CA ASP A 771 33.83 5.04 30.17
C ASP A 771 35.00 4.81 31.15
N PRO A 772 34.88 5.27 32.40
CA PRO A 772 35.99 5.30 33.34
C PRO A 772 36.47 3.90 33.75
N GLN A 773 35.62 2.88 33.74
CA GLN A 773 36.01 1.52 34.14
C GLN A 773 36.87 0.85 33.07
N GLN A 774 36.44 0.90 31.80
CA GLN A 774 37.21 0.34 30.70
C GLN A 774 38.52 1.11 30.50
N VAL A 775 38.48 2.44 30.57
CA VAL A 775 39.68 3.29 30.44
C VAL A 775 40.67 2.98 31.56
N THR A 776 40.23 2.82 32.81
CA THR A 776 41.14 2.46 33.92
C THR A 776 41.86 1.13 33.67
N ALA A 777 41.18 0.13 33.12
CA ALA A 777 41.80 -1.16 32.78
C ALA A 777 42.88 -0.99 31.70
N THR A 778 42.56 -0.32 30.59
CA THR A 778 43.52 -0.05 29.50
C THR A 778 44.70 0.79 29.97
N LEU A 779 44.46 1.83 30.77
CA LEU A 779 45.52 2.66 31.36
C LEU A 779 46.44 1.82 32.26
N SER A 780 45.88 0.91 33.06
CA SER A 780 46.66 0.02 33.92
C SER A 780 47.53 -0.94 33.12
N GLU A 781 47.02 -1.47 32.00
CA GLU A 781 47.79 -2.31 31.07
C GLU A 781 48.94 -1.53 30.40
N LEU A 782 48.67 -0.31 29.94
CA LEU A 782 49.70 0.58 29.39
C LEU A 782 50.77 0.92 30.44
N LYS A 783 50.38 1.19 31.69
CA LYS A 783 51.33 1.40 32.79
C LYS A 783 52.15 0.16 33.11
N TYR A 784 51.58 -1.03 33.00
CA TYR A 784 52.32 -2.28 33.14
C TYR A 784 53.40 -2.46 32.04
N ILE A 785 53.14 -1.98 30.83
CA ILE A 785 54.15 -1.92 29.73
C ILE A 785 55.28 -0.94 30.06
N GLY A 786 55.01 0.07 30.90
CA GLY A 786 56.00 1.04 31.37
C GLY A 786 56.01 2.37 30.62
N VAL A 787 54.95 2.66 29.84
CA VAL A 787 54.78 3.98 29.21
C VAL A 787 54.31 5.03 30.21
N ARG A 788 54.57 6.31 29.91
CA ARG A 788 53.99 7.43 30.64
C ARG A 788 52.63 7.81 30.09
N ILE A 789 51.76 8.30 30.96
CA ILE A 789 50.41 8.70 30.59
C ILE A 789 50.17 10.14 31.05
N ALA A 790 49.76 10.99 30.10
CA ALA A 790 49.39 12.37 30.35
C ALA A 790 47.89 12.57 30.13
N ILE A 791 47.27 13.37 30.99
CA ILE A 791 45.93 13.90 30.76
C ILE A 791 46.07 15.26 30.09
N ASP A 792 45.43 15.41 28.93
CA ASP A 792 45.43 16.62 28.11
C ASP A 792 44.14 17.43 28.24
N ASP A 793 44.20 18.71 27.86
CA ASP A 793 43.09 19.69 27.92
C ASP A 793 42.42 19.82 29.30
N PHE A 794 43.17 19.62 30.39
CA PHE A 794 42.60 19.53 31.74
C PHE A 794 42.01 20.87 32.22
N GLY A 795 40.75 20.84 32.66
CA GLY A 795 40.02 21.97 33.23
C GLY A 795 38.94 22.55 32.32
N THR A 796 38.87 22.12 31.06
CA THR A 796 37.85 22.56 30.09
C THR A 796 36.51 21.83 30.24
N GLY A 797 36.48 20.72 30.99
CA GLY A 797 35.30 19.89 31.24
C GLY A 797 34.81 19.85 32.70
N TYR A 798 33.74 19.08 32.95
CA TYR A 798 33.25 18.79 34.32
C TYR A 798 34.09 17.69 34.97
N SER A 799 35.27 18.04 35.50
CA SER A 799 36.14 17.08 36.16
C SER A 799 35.48 16.51 37.44
N SER A 800 35.27 15.20 37.50
CA SER A 800 34.98 14.53 38.77
C SER A 800 36.30 14.15 39.44
N LEU A 801 36.80 15.02 40.31
CA LEU A 801 38.00 14.82 41.17
C LEU A 801 38.08 13.42 41.81
N GLY A 802 36.92 12.79 42.07
CA GLY A 802 36.83 11.43 42.59
C GLY A 802 37.46 10.35 41.69
N TYR A 803 37.47 10.53 40.36
CA TYR A 803 38.04 9.56 39.42
C TYR A 803 39.53 9.77 39.19
N LEU A 804 40.01 11.03 39.19
CA LEU A 804 41.42 11.36 38.98
C LEU A 804 42.34 10.63 39.97
N LYS A 805 41.90 10.46 41.22
CA LYS A 805 42.61 9.71 42.26
C LYS A 805 42.87 8.23 41.89
N HIS A 806 42.04 7.65 41.03
CA HIS A 806 42.07 6.22 40.70
C HIS A 806 42.74 5.93 39.35
N PHE A 807 42.99 6.95 38.52
CA PHE A 807 43.66 6.74 37.24
C PHE A 807 45.18 6.69 37.41
N PRO A 808 45.86 5.70 36.81
CA PRO A 808 47.30 5.57 36.93
C PRO A 808 48.01 6.48 35.91
N VAL A 809 47.92 7.79 36.12
CA VAL A 809 48.50 8.84 35.26
C VAL A 809 49.77 9.44 35.88
N ASP A 810 50.64 9.99 35.05
CA ASP A 810 51.92 10.58 35.49
C ASP A 810 51.96 12.10 35.30
N VAL A 811 51.29 12.60 34.27
CA VAL A 811 51.38 13.99 33.81
C VAL A 811 49.97 14.59 33.68
N LEU A 812 49.84 15.86 34.03
CA LEU A 812 48.64 16.66 33.84
C LEU A 812 48.99 17.91 33.06
N LYS A 813 48.36 18.10 31.90
CA LYS A 813 48.58 19.24 31.01
C LYS A 813 47.43 20.25 31.20
N ILE A 814 47.79 21.48 31.55
CA ILE A 814 46.85 22.59 31.72
C ILE A 814 46.56 23.18 30.35
N ASP A 815 45.28 23.19 29.97
CA ASP A 815 44.83 23.71 28.69
C ASP A 815 45.26 25.18 28.47
N GLN A 816 45.66 25.46 27.23
CA GLN A 816 46.14 26.79 26.80
C GLN A 816 45.16 27.93 27.08
N THR A 817 43.85 27.68 27.12
CA THR A 817 42.83 28.71 27.35
C THR A 817 42.98 29.35 28.72
N PHE A 818 43.31 28.57 29.75
CA PHE A 818 43.57 29.10 31.08
C PHE A 818 44.90 29.86 31.14
N ILE A 819 45.94 29.35 30.48
CA ILE A 819 47.27 29.97 30.50
C ILE A 819 47.30 31.31 29.75
N ARG A 820 46.55 31.42 28.65
CA ARG A 820 46.48 32.65 27.83
C ARG A 820 45.90 33.83 28.60
N ASP A 821 44.83 33.59 29.36
CA ASP A 821 44.03 34.67 29.96
C ASP A 821 44.42 34.93 31.44
N ALA A 822 45.03 33.94 32.12
CA ALA A 822 45.43 34.01 33.54
C ALA A 822 46.32 35.21 33.96
N PRO A 823 47.30 35.69 33.17
CA PRO A 823 48.10 36.85 33.57
C PRO A 823 47.29 38.14 33.77
N THR A 824 46.09 38.21 33.17
CA THR A 824 45.22 39.40 33.23
C THR A 824 43.91 39.16 33.97
N GLN A 825 43.46 37.89 34.07
CA GLN A 825 42.20 37.51 34.70
C GLN A 825 42.43 36.74 36.00
N ALA A 826 42.01 37.33 37.12
CA ALA A 826 42.18 36.74 38.45
C ALA A 826 41.47 35.38 38.61
N ARG A 827 40.39 35.13 37.85
CA ARG A 827 39.64 33.87 37.90
C ARG A 827 40.42 32.72 37.26
N ASP A 828 40.99 32.93 36.08
CA ASP A 828 41.77 31.90 35.39
C ASP A 828 43.08 31.63 36.14
N ALA A 829 43.70 32.67 36.72
CA ALA A 829 44.85 32.49 37.61
C ALA A 829 44.52 31.62 38.83
N ALA A 830 43.34 31.78 39.44
CA ALA A 830 42.89 30.95 40.55
C ALA A 830 42.65 29.49 40.12
N ILE A 831 42.12 29.25 38.92
CA ILE A 831 41.92 27.89 38.38
C ILE A 831 43.27 27.21 38.16
N VAL A 832 44.23 27.89 37.52
CA VAL A 832 45.58 27.35 37.30
C VAL A 832 46.25 26.97 38.64
N GLN A 833 46.14 27.84 39.65
CA GLN A 833 46.68 27.55 40.99
C GLN A 833 46.05 26.29 41.62
N VAL A 834 44.72 26.14 41.53
CA VAL A 834 44.02 24.96 42.05
C VAL A 834 44.47 23.69 41.33
N ILE A 835 44.64 23.74 40.01
CA ILE A 835 45.10 22.59 39.21
C ILE A 835 46.51 22.18 39.64
N ILE A 836 47.42 23.14 39.80
CA ILE A 836 48.81 22.88 40.23
C ILE A 836 48.85 22.27 41.64
N ASP A 837 48.10 22.83 42.59
CA ASP A 837 48.08 22.31 43.97
C ASP A 837 47.49 20.90 44.05
N MET A 838 46.44 20.63 43.26
CA MET A 838 45.85 19.30 43.15
C MET A 838 46.84 18.30 42.54
N ALA A 839 47.49 18.64 41.43
CA ALA A 839 48.47 17.77 40.78
C ALA A 839 49.63 17.46 41.74
N ARG A 840 50.12 18.46 42.48
CA ARG A 840 51.14 18.28 43.52
C ARG A 840 50.70 17.32 44.62
N ALA A 841 49.44 17.42 45.08
CA ALA A 841 48.88 16.52 46.08
C ALA A 841 48.77 15.07 45.57
N LEU A 842 48.53 14.89 44.27
CA LEU A 842 48.49 13.59 43.60
C LEU A 842 49.86 13.10 43.08
N LYS A 843 50.92 13.91 43.27
CA LYS A 843 52.29 13.66 42.78
C LYS A 843 52.37 13.51 41.26
N LEU A 844 51.55 14.26 40.53
CA LEU A 844 51.56 14.35 39.07
C LEU A 844 52.47 15.50 38.64
N GLN A 845 53.18 15.30 37.53
CA GLN A 845 53.95 16.36 36.89
C GLN A 845 53.03 17.28 36.09
N VAL A 846 53.20 18.59 36.19
CA VAL A 846 52.33 19.57 35.53
C VAL A 846 53.02 20.18 34.31
N VAL A 847 52.30 20.22 33.19
CA VAL A 847 52.72 20.93 31.96
C VAL A 847 51.77 22.09 31.72
N ALA A 848 52.29 23.31 31.57
CA ALA A 848 51.51 24.44 31.09
C ALA A 848 51.60 24.56 29.56
N GLU A 849 50.46 24.48 28.89
CA GLU A 849 50.37 24.64 27.44
C GLU A 849 50.05 26.09 27.03
N GLY A 850 50.34 26.46 25.78
CA GLY A 850 50.02 27.80 25.29
C GLY A 850 50.89 28.92 25.88
N VAL A 851 52.11 28.62 26.32
CA VAL A 851 53.08 29.64 26.75
C VAL A 851 53.61 30.37 25.51
N GLU A 852 53.01 31.51 25.19
CA GLU A 852 53.31 32.30 23.97
C GLU A 852 54.12 33.57 24.25
N THR A 853 54.02 34.13 25.46
CA THR A 853 54.66 35.41 25.82
C THR A 853 55.54 35.29 27.07
N ALA A 854 56.46 36.25 27.27
CA ALA A 854 57.27 36.32 28.48
C ALA A 854 56.40 36.43 29.75
N ALA A 855 55.27 37.14 29.68
CA ALA A 855 54.33 37.25 30.80
C ALA A 855 53.68 35.90 31.15
N HIS A 856 53.40 35.05 30.16
CA HIS A 856 52.90 33.68 30.42
C HIS A 856 53.98 32.85 31.12
N LEU A 857 55.24 32.97 30.67
CA LEU A 857 56.37 32.25 31.26
C LEU A 857 56.60 32.65 32.72
N ASP A 858 56.67 33.95 32.99
CA ASP A 858 56.85 34.48 34.34
C ASP A 858 55.72 34.04 35.28
N PHE A 859 54.48 34.03 34.76
CA PHE A 859 53.31 33.56 35.49
C PHE A 859 53.40 32.08 35.86
N VAL A 860 53.66 31.18 34.90
CA VAL A 860 53.73 29.73 35.18
C VAL A 860 54.94 29.35 36.04
N GLN A 861 56.04 30.11 35.93
CA GLN A 861 57.20 29.95 36.82
C GLN A 861 56.88 30.40 38.25
N ALA A 862 56.21 31.55 38.43
CA ALA A 862 55.81 32.04 39.75
C ALA A 862 54.82 31.08 40.45
N MET A 863 53.94 30.43 39.68
CA MET A 863 52.99 29.44 40.17
C MET A 863 53.63 28.07 40.49
N GLY A 864 54.90 27.88 40.12
CA GLY A 864 55.65 26.65 40.41
C GLY A 864 55.22 25.45 39.56
N CYS A 865 54.90 25.69 38.28
CA CYS A 865 54.69 24.62 37.29
C CYS A 865 56.01 23.90 36.98
N ASP A 866 55.96 22.60 36.62
CA ASP A 866 57.17 21.81 36.36
C ASP A 866 57.69 22.05 34.92
N LEU A 867 56.79 21.93 33.95
CA LEU A 867 57.09 21.97 32.52
C LEU A 867 56.26 23.03 31.81
N ALA A 868 56.79 23.55 30.70
CA ALA A 868 56.08 24.47 29.83
C ALA A 868 56.25 24.12 28.35
N GLN A 869 55.19 24.37 27.59
CA GLN A 869 55.14 24.18 26.15
C GLN A 869 54.36 25.35 25.51
N GLY A 870 54.85 25.83 24.36
CA GLY A 870 54.17 26.88 23.61
C GLY A 870 55.09 27.62 22.65
N TYR A 871 54.51 28.58 21.91
CA TYR A 871 55.20 29.31 20.85
C TYR A 871 56.31 30.25 21.34
N PHE A 872 56.34 30.57 22.63
CA PHE A 872 57.45 31.31 23.23
C PHE A 872 58.79 30.57 23.04
N PHE A 873 58.78 29.25 23.15
CA PHE A 873 59.97 28.42 22.97
C PHE A 873 60.18 28.08 21.49
N ALA A 874 59.19 27.42 20.90
CA ALA A 874 59.18 27.13 19.47
C ALA A 874 57.79 26.73 18.98
N LYS A 875 57.55 26.97 17.69
CA LYS A 875 56.40 26.41 16.97
C LYS A 875 56.68 24.93 16.65
N PRO A 876 55.63 24.11 16.44
CA PRO A 876 55.80 22.76 15.90
C PRO A 876 56.59 22.81 14.59
N MET A 877 57.61 21.95 14.47
CA MET A 877 58.52 21.95 13.30
C MET A 877 58.97 20.53 12.92
N PRO A 878 59.49 20.30 11.71
CA PRO A 878 60.07 19.02 11.33
C PRO A 878 61.26 18.63 12.22
N ALA A 879 61.52 17.33 12.37
CA ALA A 879 62.61 16.82 13.21
C ALA A 879 64.01 17.40 12.88
N SER A 880 64.26 17.75 11.62
CA SER A 880 65.52 18.34 11.16
C SER A 880 65.76 19.75 11.67
N GLU A 881 64.71 20.51 11.96
CA GLU A 881 64.79 21.92 12.36
C GLU A 881 64.91 22.07 13.88
N LEU A 882 64.38 21.11 14.65
CA LEU A 882 64.34 21.12 16.11
C LEU A 882 65.70 21.43 16.74
N TRP A 883 66.76 20.76 16.27
CA TRP A 883 68.09 20.91 16.84
C TRP A 883 68.81 22.18 16.37
N GLN A 884 68.49 22.69 15.18
CA GLN A 884 69.05 23.94 14.68
C GLN A 884 68.55 25.13 15.50
N GLN A 885 67.27 25.13 15.87
CA GLN A 885 66.67 26.18 16.68
C GLN A 885 67.16 26.14 18.13
N GLN A 886 67.38 24.96 18.71
CA GLN A 886 67.94 24.83 20.07
C GLN A 886 69.38 25.37 20.16
N GLN A 887 70.22 25.11 19.15
CA GLN A 887 71.58 25.68 19.08
C GLN A 887 71.57 27.21 18.91
N ALA A 888 70.56 27.76 18.22
CA ALA A 888 70.37 29.22 18.10
C ALA A 888 69.86 29.85 19.41
N GLY A 889 68.93 29.21 20.12
CA GLY A 889 68.42 29.67 21.42
C GLY A 889 69.47 29.65 22.54
N LEU A 890 70.37 28.66 22.55
CA LEU A 890 71.52 28.59 23.46
C LEU A 890 72.53 29.76 23.27
N ARG A 891 72.50 30.47 22.12
CA ARG A 891 73.29 31.70 21.90
C ARG A 891 72.59 32.97 22.37
N ALA A 892 71.27 32.99 22.47
CA ALA A 892 70.50 34.17 22.87
C ALA A 892 70.22 34.24 24.39
N GLY A 893 70.37 33.13 25.11
CA GLY A 893 70.02 33.01 26.54
C GLY A 893 71.17 33.01 27.55
N ARG A 894 72.27 33.75 27.34
CA ARG A 894 73.24 34.06 28.42
C ARG A 894 73.02 35.48 28.94
N PRO A 895 72.45 35.70 30.14
CA PRO A 895 72.57 36.97 30.82
C PRO A 895 73.97 37.08 31.42
N GLY A 896 74.78 38.01 30.89
CA GLY A 896 76.02 38.46 31.51
C GLY A 896 77.30 38.21 30.70
N ALA A 897 77.63 39.15 29.82
CA ALA A 897 79.00 39.61 29.58
C ALA A 897 78.96 40.86 28.68
N SER A 898 79.00 42.05 29.27
CA SER A 898 79.45 43.26 28.57
C SER A 898 80.94 43.15 28.30
N PRO A 899 81.38 43.61 27.11
CA PRO A 899 82.51 44.53 27.10
C PRO A 899 82.17 45.79 26.31
N ILE A 900 82.77 46.88 26.80
CA ILE A 900 82.79 48.28 26.34
C ILE A 900 82.57 48.46 24.84
#